data_AF-A0A976M3Z5-F1
#
_entry.id   AF-A0A976M3Z5-F1
#
_cell.length_a   1.000
_cell.length_b   1.000
_cell.length_c   1.000
_cell.angle_alpha   90.00
_cell.angle_beta   90.00
_cell.angle_gamma   90.00
#
_symmetry.space_group_name_H-M   'P 1'
#
loop_
_entity.id
_entity.type
_entity.pdbx_description
1 polymer ?
#
loop_
_entity_poly.entity_id
_entity_poly.type
_entity_poly.pdbx_seq_one_letter_code
_entity_poly.pdbx_strand_id
1 'polypeptide(L)'
;MVKIVLSATQSYEGVVCVQQRYTQCKLINECNHHISTSEGQNVIEIYKTDGENKLTLTLNGQYSDSQLSLSQVYSNAYDGGNTPLVLILNFGFKNRKLPGPKFCKYSEISSLINSNATKPISEISNYIENPNFLLKSILDENDKLSSILTYQLDVRSVDYNGKKIKVTNETATLPDFKRNGFVKYKHTPGDNFTNTKSCVMYNREILVNASKNSIEHIQGKKNLHVCVYFCSQFNDPLLLEFNDGATIQYYIQKKTGTALCWVKLTKNKCKELLSEDVENDEILCEFIANSHRKLINLLKTLVLLFKNTVTLVLDNQTPYGKDLVTRVLKDSDSNIYPNPDCIPSQPQSIVVKKETCPDLEKAGYVCYSSTFKVKASVDTGDLRILVPSARDLFSEIKLLKNDNDKAPTLLSYLKSQLTLYVFFYDRDPRPLLFYYNGTGYRPFTPLEYDHYWVKITDNFIFPCNANDSEKLVSILSKIVASLTTVELSFRPKNMAKSENEKPNSEGSQHESYIVQLISKAPCVKVTHCNKNCYRKYTHRPCGVDGKSDGYRLGLVNYHCANTTANVDYDIIKQLTAVDAYYNLYDHELSFPLLVVLHFKDDASEYYRLTSKDPKSKKWTKVENVDNGLELLKKMKSRDNVEGALYEIRNSLEIIFKSDQKQKPLFDPVNCKEDSISWVAIVASFGALGISCCLAAYSVYSIYKNPGRLQHLSGYILH
;
A
#
# COMPACT_ATOMS: atom_id res chain seq x y z
N MET A 1 27.99 65.03 8.12
CA MET A 1 28.59 63.71 7.80
C MET A 1 27.82 62.65 8.57
N VAL A 2 27.57 61.48 7.98
CA VAL A 2 26.89 60.35 8.64
C VAL A 2 27.86 59.20 8.81
N LYS A 3 27.89 58.61 10.00
CA LYS A 3 28.70 57.45 10.32
C LYS A 3 27.81 56.21 10.42
N ILE A 4 28.15 55.13 9.72
CA ILE A 4 27.48 53.84 9.78
C ILE A 4 28.50 52.76 10.16
N VAL A 5 28.27 52.07 11.27
CA VAL A 5 29.11 50.96 11.74
C VAL A 5 28.38 49.64 11.48
N LEU A 6 28.83 48.86 10.49
CA LEU A 6 28.10 47.69 9.99
C LEU A 6 27.95 46.57 11.04
N SER A 7 28.95 46.35 11.88
CA SER A 7 28.92 45.32 12.92
C SER A 7 28.15 45.73 14.18
N ALA A 8 27.72 47.00 14.29
CA ALA A 8 27.04 47.50 15.47
C ALA A 8 25.63 46.92 15.61
N THR A 9 25.37 46.31 16.77
CA THR A 9 24.06 45.78 17.18
C THR A 9 23.36 46.66 18.23
N GLN A 10 24.04 47.68 18.73
CA GLN A 10 23.55 48.63 19.72
C GLN A 10 23.61 50.05 19.15
N SER A 11 22.80 50.96 19.70
CA SER A 11 22.80 52.37 19.30
C SER A 11 24.15 53.04 19.57
N TYR A 12 24.52 53.99 18.72
CA TYR A 12 25.74 54.78 18.83
C TYR A 12 25.46 56.23 18.44
N GLU A 13 26.46 57.10 18.54
CA GLU A 13 26.29 58.53 18.33
C GLU A 13 25.61 58.84 16.99
N GLY A 14 24.45 59.51 17.05
CA GLY A 14 23.64 59.88 15.89
C GLY A 14 22.80 58.75 15.25
N VAL A 15 22.87 57.51 15.75
CA VAL A 15 22.19 56.35 15.17
C VAL A 15 21.51 55.47 16.23
N VAL A 16 20.20 55.29 16.06
CA VAL A 16 19.42 54.31 16.85
C VAL A 16 19.41 52.98 16.13
N CYS A 17 19.98 51.94 16.75
CA CYS A 17 20.02 50.60 16.17
C CYS A 17 18.88 49.73 16.73
N VAL A 18 18.07 49.17 15.84
CA VAL A 18 17.02 48.19 16.15
C VAL A 18 17.37 46.87 15.49
N GLN A 19 17.65 45.84 16.29
CA GLN A 19 17.97 44.51 15.79
C GLN A 19 16.74 43.59 15.89
N GLN A 20 16.46 42.85 14.83
CA GLN A 20 15.40 41.85 14.79
C GLN A 20 15.78 40.64 13.93
N ARG A 21 14.99 39.56 14.01
CA ARG A 21 15.14 38.42 13.08
C ARG A 21 14.50 38.78 11.74
N TYR A 22 15.20 38.50 10.65
CA TYR A 22 14.67 38.73 9.33
C TYR A 22 13.46 37.82 9.08
N THR A 23 12.36 38.41 8.63
CA THR A 23 11.05 37.73 8.56
C THR A 23 11.00 36.61 7.54
N GLN A 24 11.82 36.68 6.47
CA GLN A 24 11.87 35.64 5.44
C GLN A 24 12.89 34.53 5.70
N CYS A 25 13.77 34.70 6.69
CA CYS A 25 14.72 33.67 7.06
C CYS A 25 15.25 33.94 8.48
N LYS A 26 14.81 33.14 9.44
CA LYS A 26 15.19 33.32 10.85
C LYS A 26 16.68 33.06 11.13
N LEU A 27 17.44 32.57 10.15
CA LEU A 27 18.90 32.48 10.26
C LEU A 27 19.56 33.87 10.32
N ILE A 28 18.91 34.88 9.76
CA ILE A 28 19.48 36.19 9.52
C ILE A 28 18.96 37.19 10.56
N ASN A 29 19.87 38.00 11.08
CA ASN A 29 19.55 39.21 11.82
C ASN A 29 19.49 40.37 10.84
N GLU A 30 18.47 41.21 11.01
CA GLU A 30 18.34 42.52 10.35
C GLU A 30 18.61 43.58 11.42
N CYS A 31 19.62 44.41 11.21
CA CYS A 31 19.95 45.56 12.05
C CYS A 31 19.58 46.84 11.30
N ASN A 32 18.56 47.53 11.81
CA ASN A 32 18.05 48.79 11.27
C ASN A 32 18.69 49.95 12.02
N HIS A 33 19.59 50.66 11.34
CA HIS A 33 20.26 51.86 11.80
C HIS A 33 19.45 53.08 11.39
N HIS A 34 18.63 53.60 12.31
CA HIS A 34 17.85 54.82 12.12
C HIS A 34 18.71 56.04 12.43
N ILE A 35 18.93 56.89 11.43
CA ILE A 35 19.83 58.04 11.55
C ILE A 35 19.05 59.25 12.06
N SER A 36 19.52 59.85 13.15
CA SER A 36 18.97 61.07 13.73
C SER A 36 19.60 62.27 13.01
N THR A 37 18.85 63.05 12.23
CA THR A 37 19.41 64.10 11.39
C THR A 37 19.74 65.39 12.15
N SER A 38 20.90 65.98 11.81
CA SER A 38 21.14 67.43 11.77
C SER A 38 21.55 67.81 10.32
N GLU A 39 21.36 69.08 9.93
CA GLU A 39 21.54 69.54 8.54
C GLU A 39 22.97 69.32 7.99
N GLY A 40 23.10 69.03 6.68
CA GLY A 40 24.39 68.99 5.97
C GLY A 40 25.04 67.60 5.74
N GLN A 41 24.26 66.55 5.49
CA GLN A 41 24.80 65.22 5.16
C GLN A 41 25.31 65.15 3.71
N ASN A 42 26.53 65.60 3.43
CA ASN A 42 27.11 65.49 2.07
C ASN A 42 27.97 64.22 1.88
N VAL A 43 28.25 63.50 2.97
CA VAL A 43 29.17 62.35 3.03
C VAL A 43 28.63 61.30 4.00
N ILE A 44 28.69 60.03 3.59
CA ILE A 44 28.41 58.84 4.41
C ILE A 44 29.71 58.08 4.60
N GLU A 45 30.09 57.80 5.83
CA GLU A 45 31.26 56.99 6.19
C GLU A 45 30.80 55.62 6.69
N ILE A 46 31.23 54.57 6.01
CA ILE A 46 30.86 53.19 6.31
C ILE A 46 32.07 52.47 6.89
N TYR A 47 31.91 52.00 8.12
CA TYR A 47 32.92 51.28 8.88
C TYR A 47 32.48 49.83 9.06
N LYS A 48 33.43 48.88 9.02
CA LYS A 48 33.14 47.51 9.50
C LYS A 48 32.96 47.52 11.02
N THR A 49 33.97 48.01 11.73
CA THR A 49 34.02 48.21 13.18
C THR A 49 34.37 49.67 13.44
N ASP A 50 33.88 50.23 14.54
CA ASP A 50 34.16 51.64 14.84
C ASP A 50 35.67 51.92 15.00
N GLY A 51 36.14 53.03 14.44
CA GLY A 51 37.54 53.47 14.50
C GLY A 51 38.50 52.76 13.53
N GLU A 52 38.01 51.81 12.72
CA GLU A 52 38.81 51.14 11.69
C GLU A 52 38.82 51.90 10.35
N ASN A 53 39.40 51.28 9.32
CA ASN A 53 39.31 51.77 7.94
C ASN A 53 37.85 51.93 7.49
N LYS A 54 37.61 52.84 6.54
CA LYS A 54 36.27 53.25 6.14
C LYS A 54 36.10 53.40 4.63
N LEU A 55 34.90 53.12 4.14
CA LEU A 55 34.47 53.55 2.83
C LEU A 55 33.76 54.90 2.96
N THR A 56 34.26 55.91 2.25
CA THR A 56 33.64 57.23 2.19
C THR A 56 32.79 57.35 0.93
N LEU A 57 31.48 57.58 1.10
CA LEU A 57 30.54 57.80 0.00
C LEU A 57 30.17 59.28 -0.10
N THR A 58 30.50 59.92 -1.22
CA THR A 58 30.09 61.30 -1.50
C THR A 58 28.74 61.33 -2.21
N LEU A 59 27.81 62.16 -1.73
CA LEU A 59 26.49 62.27 -2.34
C LEU A 59 26.56 63.11 -3.62
N ASN A 60 26.16 62.54 -4.75
CA ASN A 60 26.18 63.18 -6.05
C ASN A 60 24.90 62.91 -6.87
N GLY A 61 24.68 63.71 -7.92
CA GLY A 61 23.54 63.56 -8.82
C GLY A 61 22.20 63.66 -8.08
N GLN A 62 21.30 62.70 -8.32
CA GLN A 62 19.98 62.66 -7.68
C GLN A 62 20.01 62.48 -6.15
N TYR A 63 21.19 62.20 -5.57
CA TYR A 63 21.38 62.03 -4.13
C TYR A 63 21.96 63.27 -3.44
N SER A 64 22.39 64.31 -4.17
CA SER A 64 23.09 65.47 -3.61
C SER A 64 22.28 66.22 -2.54
N ASP A 65 20.96 66.28 -2.68
CA ASP A 65 20.06 66.94 -1.73
C ASP A 65 19.31 65.94 -0.81
N SER A 66 19.68 64.66 -0.86
CA SER A 66 19.03 63.60 -0.08
C SER A 66 19.66 63.42 1.29
N GLN A 67 18.91 62.85 2.23
CA GLN A 67 19.44 62.50 3.56
C GLN A 67 19.34 61.00 3.77
N LEU A 68 20.38 60.37 4.30
CA LEU A 68 20.29 58.97 4.68
C LEU A 68 19.41 58.88 5.93
N SER A 69 18.30 58.17 5.84
CA SER A 69 17.33 58.04 6.94
C SER A 69 17.39 56.67 7.61
N LEU A 70 17.75 55.63 6.85
CA LEU A 70 17.83 54.26 7.34
C LEU A 70 18.93 53.49 6.61
N SER A 71 19.77 52.81 7.37
CA SER A 71 20.69 51.78 6.88
C SER A 71 20.25 50.42 7.42
N GLN A 72 20.07 49.43 6.56
CA GLN A 72 19.72 48.06 6.95
C GLN A 72 20.92 47.16 6.71
N VAL A 73 21.41 46.52 7.77
CA VAL A 73 22.53 45.59 7.70
C VAL A 73 22.07 44.19 8.06
N TYR A 74 22.35 43.24 7.19
CA TYR A 74 21.99 41.84 7.38
C TYR A 74 23.22 41.04 7.80
N SER A 75 23.08 40.20 8.82
CA SER A 75 24.16 39.33 9.32
C SER A 75 23.64 37.93 9.68
N ASN A 76 24.54 36.94 9.73
CA ASN A 76 24.17 35.62 10.24
C ASN A 76 24.05 35.68 11.76
N ALA A 77 22.91 35.25 12.29
CA ALA A 77 22.62 35.35 13.72
C ALA A 77 23.43 34.43 14.64
N TYR A 78 24.18 33.49 14.06
CA TYR A 78 25.05 32.54 14.77
C TYR A 78 26.52 32.75 14.43
N ASP A 79 26.85 33.74 13.58
CA ASP A 79 28.23 34.18 13.37
C ASP A 79 28.65 35.07 14.55
N GLY A 80 29.60 34.59 15.36
CA GLY A 80 30.06 35.31 16.55
C GLY A 80 30.72 36.65 16.25
N GLY A 81 31.19 36.86 15.01
CA GLY A 81 31.78 38.13 14.57
C GLY A 81 30.76 39.17 14.09
N ASN A 82 29.47 38.80 14.01
CA ASN A 82 28.42 39.62 13.40
C ASN A 82 28.84 40.17 12.02
N THR A 83 29.48 39.33 11.21
CA THR A 83 30.04 39.75 9.93
C THR A 83 28.90 40.24 9.02
N PRO A 84 28.99 41.48 8.49
CA PRO A 84 27.97 41.99 7.59
C PRO A 84 27.90 41.14 6.32
N LEU A 85 26.69 40.92 5.82
CA LEU A 85 26.44 40.18 4.57
C LEU A 85 25.99 41.14 3.48
N VAL A 86 24.94 41.91 3.75
CA VAL A 86 24.33 42.84 2.81
C VAL A 86 24.01 44.14 3.54
N LEU A 87 24.16 45.26 2.83
CA LEU A 87 23.81 46.61 3.27
C LEU A 87 22.80 47.22 2.31
N ILE A 88 21.74 47.82 2.84
CA ILE A 88 20.79 48.66 2.09
C ILE A 88 20.80 50.07 2.68
N LEU A 89 20.99 51.08 1.82
CA LEU A 89 20.95 52.49 2.20
C LEU A 89 19.67 53.13 1.66
N ASN A 90 18.83 53.62 2.57
CA ASN A 90 17.55 54.25 2.26
C ASN A 90 17.63 55.76 2.54
N PHE A 91 17.13 56.54 1.58
CA PHE A 91 17.25 58.00 1.58
C PHE A 91 15.88 58.66 1.74
N GLY A 92 15.81 59.71 2.57
CA GLY A 92 14.66 60.57 2.82
C GLY A 92 14.66 61.89 2.02
N PHE A 93 13.54 62.62 2.08
CA PHE A 93 13.25 63.83 1.30
C PHE A 93 13.99 65.10 1.76
N LYS A 94 14.29 65.99 0.78
CA LYS A 94 14.28 67.45 1.01
C LYS A 94 13.35 68.24 0.09
N ASN A 95 13.30 68.05 -1.25
CA ASN A 95 12.46 68.96 -2.09
C ASN A 95 11.92 68.52 -3.48
N ARG A 96 12.13 67.31 -4.04
CA ARG A 96 11.34 66.70 -5.17
C ARG A 96 11.93 65.35 -5.61
N LYS A 97 11.08 64.30 -5.67
CA LYS A 97 11.33 62.87 -6.02
C LYS A 97 12.37 62.12 -5.16
N LEU A 98 11.93 61.08 -4.45
CA LEU A 98 12.76 60.27 -3.56
C LEU A 98 13.79 59.47 -4.40
N PRO A 99 15.11 59.62 -4.15
CA PRO A 99 16.08 58.77 -4.82
C PRO A 99 15.96 57.33 -4.30
N GLY A 100 16.04 56.36 -5.21
CA GLY A 100 15.85 54.95 -4.87
C GLY A 100 16.96 54.41 -3.94
N PRO A 101 16.67 53.36 -3.16
CA PRO A 101 17.63 52.77 -2.24
C PRO A 101 18.86 52.21 -2.96
N LYS A 102 19.98 52.15 -2.24
CA LYS A 102 21.23 51.55 -2.71
C LYS A 102 21.47 50.20 -2.03
N PHE A 103 22.11 49.28 -2.75
CA PHE A 103 22.37 47.92 -2.31
C PHE A 103 23.84 47.57 -2.48
N CYS A 104 24.45 46.99 -1.45
CA CYS A 104 25.83 46.54 -1.46
C CYS A 104 25.94 45.13 -0.89
N LYS A 105 26.69 44.25 -1.56
CA LYS A 105 27.19 43.03 -0.93
C LYS A 105 28.45 43.34 -0.13
N TYR A 106 28.61 42.74 1.04
CA TYR A 106 29.77 43.01 1.88
C TYR A 106 31.08 42.62 1.20
N SER A 107 31.10 41.52 0.44
CA SER A 107 32.29 41.13 -0.34
C SER A 107 32.70 42.16 -1.41
N GLU A 108 31.78 42.97 -1.91
CA GLU A 108 32.07 44.03 -2.90
C GLU A 108 32.65 45.29 -2.24
N ILE A 109 32.21 45.61 -1.02
CA ILE A 109 32.63 46.83 -0.31
C ILE A 109 33.76 46.60 0.69
N SER A 110 34.02 45.36 1.13
CA SER A 110 35.03 45.06 2.15
C SER A 110 36.45 45.48 1.73
N SER A 111 36.84 45.28 0.47
CA SER A 111 38.12 45.74 -0.07
C SER A 111 38.20 47.27 -0.16
N LEU A 112 37.09 47.93 -0.45
CA LEU A 112 36.98 49.39 -0.48
C LEU A 112 37.10 49.99 0.92
N ILE A 113 36.45 49.38 1.91
CA ILE A 113 36.59 49.74 3.33
C ILE A 113 38.06 49.60 3.74
N ASN A 114 38.68 48.44 3.47
CA ASN A 114 40.06 48.16 3.87
C ASN A 114 41.10 49.10 3.24
N SER A 115 40.80 49.69 2.08
CA SER A 115 41.69 50.61 1.37
C SER A 115 41.40 52.09 1.64
N ASN A 116 40.50 52.42 2.59
CA ASN A 116 40.04 53.77 2.85
C ASN A 116 39.51 54.49 1.60
N ALA A 117 38.82 53.75 0.73
CA ALA A 117 38.39 54.26 -0.56
C ALA A 117 37.34 55.37 -0.42
N THR A 118 37.35 56.31 -1.37
CA THR A 118 36.30 57.31 -1.54
C THR A 118 35.61 57.08 -2.88
N LYS A 119 34.27 56.98 -2.87
CA LYS A 119 33.45 56.71 -4.06
C LYS A 119 32.21 57.60 -4.11
N PRO A 120 31.76 58.05 -5.29
CA PRO A 120 30.47 58.69 -5.41
C PRO A 120 29.33 57.67 -5.22
N ILE A 121 28.24 58.07 -4.57
CA ILE A 121 27.08 57.20 -4.33
C ILE A 121 26.44 56.70 -5.63
N SER A 122 26.60 57.42 -6.75
CA SER A 122 26.16 56.98 -8.07
C SER A 122 26.83 55.69 -8.56
N GLU A 123 28.04 55.38 -8.09
CA GLU A 123 28.76 54.13 -8.41
C GLU A 123 28.23 52.92 -7.62
N ILE A 124 27.42 53.14 -6.59
CA ILE A 124 26.81 52.06 -5.82
C ILE A 124 25.56 51.55 -6.55
N SER A 125 25.41 50.23 -6.61
CA SER A 125 24.28 49.55 -7.23
C SER A 125 22.95 50.01 -6.65
N ASN A 126 21.96 50.25 -7.53
CA ASN A 126 20.58 50.52 -7.10
C ASN A 126 19.97 49.23 -6.53
N TYR A 127 19.20 49.37 -5.44
CA TYR A 127 18.40 48.28 -4.93
C TYR A 127 17.10 48.17 -5.74
N ILE A 128 16.83 46.97 -6.25
CA ILE A 128 15.53 46.62 -6.81
C ILE A 128 14.76 45.95 -5.68
N GLU A 129 13.69 46.61 -5.20
CA GLU A 129 12.84 46.13 -4.10
C GLU A 129 12.18 44.80 -4.45
N ASN A 130 12.91 43.71 -4.20
CA ASN A 130 12.50 42.35 -4.47
C ASN A 130 13.01 41.46 -3.31
N PRO A 131 12.10 40.98 -2.43
CA PRO A 131 12.48 40.16 -1.28
C PRO A 131 13.22 38.86 -1.64
N ASN A 132 12.87 38.24 -2.78
CA ASN A 132 13.54 37.01 -3.24
C ASN A 132 14.97 37.28 -3.69
N PHE A 133 15.20 38.41 -4.38
CA PHE A 133 16.55 38.84 -4.76
C PHE A 133 17.40 39.15 -3.53
N LEU A 134 16.82 39.83 -2.54
CA LEU A 134 17.51 40.16 -1.29
C LEU A 134 17.89 38.90 -0.51
N LEU A 135 16.93 38.00 -0.26
CA LEU A 135 17.19 36.75 0.46
C LEU A 135 18.26 35.91 -0.24
N LYS A 136 18.18 35.77 -1.57
CA LYS A 136 19.21 35.05 -2.35
C LYS A 136 20.58 35.69 -2.16
N SER A 137 20.67 37.02 -2.26
CA SER A 137 21.94 37.72 -2.09
C SER A 137 22.51 37.58 -0.67
N ILE A 138 21.67 37.60 0.35
CA ILE A 138 22.08 37.38 1.74
C ILE A 138 22.64 35.97 1.91
N LEU A 139 21.97 34.94 1.37
CA LEU A 139 22.43 33.55 1.45
C LEU A 139 23.72 33.33 0.65
N ASP A 140 23.86 33.94 -0.53
CA ASP A 140 25.08 33.87 -1.33
C ASP A 140 26.29 34.50 -0.59
N GLU A 141 26.08 35.61 0.13
CA GLU A 141 27.13 36.21 0.97
C GLU A 141 27.40 35.38 2.23
N ASN A 142 26.36 34.82 2.84
CA ASN A 142 26.50 33.94 4.01
C ASN A 142 27.36 32.71 3.70
N ASP A 143 27.22 32.14 2.51
CA ASP A 143 28.02 31.00 2.06
C ASP A 143 29.50 31.33 1.90
N LYS A 144 29.89 32.61 1.85
CA LYS A 144 31.29 33.05 1.81
C LYS A 144 31.95 33.11 3.20
N LEU A 145 31.18 33.08 4.29
CA LEU A 145 31.74 33.18 5.64
C LEU A 145 32.62 31.98 5.98
N SER A 146 33.83 32.19 6.50
CA SER A 146 34.70 31.09 6.96
C SER A 146 34.43 30.68 8.41
N SER A 147 33.84 31.57 9.22
CA SER A 147 33.57 31.38 10.65
C SER A 147 32.40 30.44 10.95
N ILE A 148 31.52 30.22 9.98
CA ILE A 148 30.30 29.42 10.14
C ILE A 148 29.98 28.63 8.87
N LEU A 149 29.54 27.39 9.06
CA LEU A 149 28.95 26.54 8.02
C LEU A 149 27.43 26.65 8.05
N THR A 150 26.79 26.48 6.90
CA THR A 150 25.34 26.38 6.77
C THR A 150 25.02 25.07 6.07
N TYR A 151 24.35 24.17 6.79
CA TYR A 151 23.80 22.94 6.24
C TYR A 151 22.41 23.23 5.64
N GLN A 152 22.19 22.80 4.40
CA GLN A 152 20.90 22.88 3.71
C GLN A 152 20.44 21.46 3.40
N LEU A 153 19.52 20.96 4.23
CA LEU A 153 19.15 19.53 4.27
C LEU A 153 18.31 19.08 3.06
N ASP A 154 17.79 20.03 2.28
CA ASP A 154 17.09 19.77 1.01
C ASP A 154 18.04 19.60 -0.20
N VAL A 155 19.34 19.87 -0.05
CA VAL A 155 20.35 19.67 -1.13
C VAL A 155 20.78 18.19 -1.22
N ARG A 156 20.70 17.59 -2.41
CA ARG A 156 20.89 16.13 -2.60
C ARG A 156 22.05 15.71 -3.50
N SER A 157 22.60 16.60 -4.31
CA SER A 157 23.47 16.17 -5.43
C SER A 157 24.60 17.14 -5.78
N VAL A 158 24.77 18.22 -5.01
CA VAL A 158 25.81 19.22 -5.27
C VAL A 158 26.49 19.60 -3.95
N ASP A 159 27.79 19.81 -4.02
CA ASP A 159 28.51 20.49 -2.96
C ASP A 159 28.02 21.94 -2.89
N TYR A 160 27.81 22.42 -1.68
CA TYR A 160 27.18 23.72 -1.44
C TYR A 160 27.93 24.46 -0.34
N ASN A 161 27.44 25.65 0.04
CA ASN A 161 28.11 26.54 0.96
C ASN A 161 29.53 26.88 0.46
N GLY A 162 29.64 27.37 -0.78
CA GLY A 162 30.95 27.63 -1.39
C GLY A 162 31.87 26.40 -1.49
N LYS A 163 31.30 25.21 -1.72
CA LYS A 163 31.99 23.89 -1.72
C LYS A 163 32.57 23.47 -0.37
N LYS A 164 32.15 24.10 0.74
CA LYS A 164 32.58 23.73 2.09
C LYS A 164 31.83 22.54 2.64
N ILE A 165 30.65 22.22 2.10
CA ILE A 165 29.89 21.02 2.48
C ILE A 165 29.74 20.10 1.27
N LYS A 166 30.18 18.84 1.45
CA LYS A 166 30.03 17.75 0.49
C LYS A 166 28.77 16.94 0.76
N VAL A 167 28.04 16.56 -0.29
CA VAL A 167 26.85 15.69 -0.19
C VAL A 167 27.14 14.34 -0.83
N THR A 168 26.93 13.27 -0.07
CA THR A 168 27.08 11.89 -0.54
C THR A 168 25.76 11.15 -0.43
N ASN A 169 25.33 10.48 -1.50
CA ASN A 169 24.23 9.53 -1.45
C ASN A 169 24.76 8.17 -0.95
N GLU A 170 24.46 7.82 0.30
CA GLU A 170 24.92 6.57 0.92
C GLU A 170 23.96 5.39 0.66
N THR A 171 22.88 5.60 -0.10
CA THR A 171 21.87 4.55 -0.33
C THR A 171 22.43 3.32 -1.03
N ALA A 172 23.42 3.50 -1.91
CA ALA A 172 24.02 2.39 -2.65
C ALA A 172 24.78 1.40 -1.74
N THR A 173 25.28 1.86 -0.59
CA THR A 173 25.97 1.01 0.39
C THR A 173 25.00 0.36 1.38
N LEU A 174 23.70 0.65 1.27
CA LEU A 174 22.64 0.19 2.18
C LEU A 174 21.57 -0.61 1.39
N PRO A 175 21.81 -1.89 1.05
CA PRO A 175 20.91 -2.67 0.19
C PRO A 175 19.50 -2.81 0.77
N ASP A 176 19.37 -2.95 2.09
CA ASP A 176 18.06 -3.08 2.74
C ASP A 176 17.27 -1.77 2.71
N PHE A 177 17.94 -0.62 2.71
CA PHE A 177 17.27 0.67 2.53
C PHE A 177 16.70 0.78 1.13
N LYS A 178 17.51 0.49 0.11
CA LYS A 178 17.09 0.51 -1.29
C LYS A 178 15.90 -0.44 -1.52
N ARG A 179 15.94 -1.65 -0.95
CA ARG A 179 14.86 -2.64 -1.04
C ARG A 179 13.54 -2.13 -0.44
N ASN A 180 13.62 -1.34 0.64
CA ASN A 180 12.46 -0.77 1.30
C ASN A 180 12.08 0.64 0.78
N GLY A 181 12.74 1.13 -0.29
CA GLY A 181 12.44 2.43 -0.89
C GLY A 181 12.91 3.62 -0.06
N PHE A 182 13.93 3.46 0.77
CA PHE A 182 14.53 4.55 1.55
C PHE A 182 15.84 5.05 0.93
N VAL A 183 16.10 6.34 1.10
CA VAL A 183 17.29 7.02 0.60
C VAL A 183 17.96 7.78 1.74
N LYS A 184 19.29 7.68 1.84
CA LYS A 184 20.12 8.38 2.83
C LYS A 184 21.11 9.32 2.15
N TYR A 185 21.09 10.59 2.51
CA TYR A 185 22.11 11.56 2.13
C TYR A 185 22.92 11.97 3.34
N LYS A 186 24.24 12.05 3.18
CA LYS A 186 25.18 12.51 4.21
C LYS A 186 25.82 13.81 3.77
N HIS A 187 25.71 14.83 4.61
CA HIS A 187 26.30 16.16 4.43
C HIS A 187 27.52 16.25 5.36
N THR A 188 28.72 16.42 4.79
CA THR A 188 29.99 16.40 5.52
C THR A 188 30.79 17.68 5.21
N PRO A 189 31.34 18.38 6.22
CA PRO A 189 32.27 19.49 5.97
C PRO A 189 33.50 19.00 5.22
N GLY A 190 34.08 19.86 4.39
CA GLY A 190 35.45 19.66 3.90
C GLY A 190 36.46 19.69 5.05
N ASP A 191 37.62 19.07 4.84
CA ASP A 191 38.61 18.80 5.90
C ASP A 191 39.00 20.04 6.73
N ASN A 192 39.14 21.19 6.06
CA ASN A 192 39.49 22.48 6.69
C ASN A 192 38.39 23.07 7.58
N PHE A 193 37.18 22.51 7.55
CA PHE A 193 36.02 23.06 8.23
C PHE A 193 35.42 22.14 9.30
N THR A 194 36.04 21.00 9.56
CA THR A 194 35.57 19.98 10.52
C THR A 194 35.33 20.49 11.94
N ASN A 195 36.01 21.56 12.36
CA ASN A 195 35.85 22.19 13.68
C ASN A 195 34.98 23.45 13.67
N THR A 196 34.41 23.82 12.52
CA THR A 196 33.65 25.07 12.36
C THR A 196 32.26 24.92 12.96
N LYS A 197 31.77 25.98 13.61
CA LYS A 197 30.35 26.04 14.03
C LYS A 197 29.46 26.00 12.81
N SER A 198 28.25 25.50 12.99
CA SER A 198 27.30 25.36 11.90
C SER A 198 25.89 25.80 12.28
N CYS A 199 25.15 26.23 11.28
CA CYS A 199 23.71 26.41 11.33
C CYS A 199 23.05 25.44 10.35
N VAL A 200 21.80 25.07 10.62
CA VAL A 200 21.11 24.02 9.88
C VAL A 200 19.75 24.51 9.44
N MET A 201 19.49 24.37 8.14
CA MET A 201 18.25 24.78 7.51
C MET A 201 17.63 23.66 6.68
N TYR A 202 16.32 23.73 6.56
CA TYR A 202 15.54 22.93 5.62
C TYR A 202 14.53 23.84 4.94
N ASN A 203 14.50 23.84 3.60
CA ASN A 203 13.64 24.71 2.81
C ASN A 203 13.80 26.21 3.18
N ARG A 204 15.06 26.64 3.31
CA ARG A 204 15.49 28.02 3.66
C ARG A 204 15.04 28.54 5.03
N GLU A 205 14.51 27.68 5.88
CA GLU A 205 14.16 28.01 7.26
C GLU A 205 14.99 27.20 8.26
N ILE A 206 15.23 27.80 9.42
CA ILE A 206 15.92 27.10 10.50
C ILE A 206 15.03 25.99 11.07
N LEU A 207 15.65 24.93 11.57
CA LEU A 207 14.92 23.88 12.28
C LEU A 207 14.38 24.42 13.61
N VAL A 208 13.08 24.26 13.83
CA VAL A 208 12.39 24.68 15.06
C VAL A 208 11.78 23.50 15.82
N ASN A 209 11.69 23.63 17.13
CA ASN A 209 11.00 22.66 18.01
C ASN A 209 9.48 22.89 18.03
N ALA A 210 8.76 22.08 18.81
CA ALA A 210 7.29 22.19 18.94
C ALA A 210 6.80 23.56 19.45
N SER A 211 7.63 24.27 20.23
CA SER A 211 7.37 25.63 20.72
C SER A 211 7.75 26.73 19.72
N LYS A 212 8.08 26.36 18.47
CA LYS A 212 8.54 27.26 17.39
C LYS A 212 9.86 27.99 17.66
N ASN A 213 10.63 27.51 18.64
CA ASN A 213 11.96 28.04 18.96
C ASN A 213 13.04 27.29 18.17
N SER A 214 14.15 27.97 17.88
CA SER A 214 15.33 27.33 17.29
C SER A 214 15.85 26.21 18.19
N ILE A 215 16.36 25.15 17.57
CA ILE A 215 16.89 24.01 18.31
C ILE A 215 18.33 24.31 18.75
N GLU A 216 18.50 24.73 20.00
CA GLU A 216 19.76 25.30 20.54
C GLU A 216 20.98 24.36 20.49
N HIS A 217 20.78 23.05 20.59
CA HIS A 217 21.87 22.07 20.50
C HIS A 217 22.23 21.71 19.05
N ILE A 218 21.53 22.27 18.05
CA ILE A 218 21.85 22.14 16.63
C ILE A 218 22.42 23.45 16.09
N GLN A 219 21.74 24.57 16.37
CA GLN A 219 22.11 25.87 15.79
C GLN A 219 23.33 26.47 16.49
N GLY A 220 24.31 26.91 15.71
CA GLY A 220 25.57 27.46 16.21
C GLY A 220 26.50 26.41 16.84
N LYS A 221 26.26 25.11 16.59
CA LYS A 221 27.04 23.99 17.12
C LYS A 221 27.87 23.34 16.01
N LYS A 222 28.95 22.65 16.40
CA LYS A 222 29.79 21.87 15.49
C LYS A 222 29.05 20.58 15.12
N ASN A 223 29.07 20.21 13.84
CA ASN A 223 28.65 18.90 13.35
C ASN A 223 29.78 18.31 12.52
N LEU A 224 30.19 17.06 12.80
CA LEU A 224 31.06 16.30 11.92
C LEU A 224 30.34 15.89 10.64
N HIS A 225 29.05 15.55 10.75
CA HIS A 225 28.18 15.37 9.59
C HIS A 225 26.71 15.40 10.01
N VAL A 226 25.85 15.58 9.02
CA VAL A 226 24.39 15.47 9.16
C VAL A 226 23.88 14.48 8.12
N CYS A 227 23.09 13.48 8.53
CA CYS A 227 22.41 12.60 7.58
C CYS A 227 20.91 12.91 7.52
N VAL A 228 20.34 12.78 6.32
CA VAL A 228 18.94 13.02 6.03
C VAL A 228 18.36 11.79 5.35
N TYR A 229 17.26 11.28 5.90
CA TYR A 229 16.59 10.07 5.46
C TYR A 229 15.28 10.42 4.76
N PHE A 230 15.07 9.88 3.56
CA PHE A 230 13.88 10.11 2.74
C PHE A 230 13.20 8.80 2.35
N CYS A 231 11.91 8.88 2.01
CA CYS A 231 11.21 7.84 1.26
C CYS A 231 11.26 8.17 -0.24
N SER A 232 11.46 7.19 -1.12
CA SER A 232 11.42 7.40 -2.57
C SER A 232 10.05 7.85 -3.09
N GLN A 233 9.00 7.72 -2.28
CA GLN A 233 7.62 8.04 -2.65
C GLN A 233 7.26 9.52 -2.46
N PHE A 234 8.05 10.31 -1.71
CA PHE A 234 7.81 11.74 -1.51
C PHE A 234 9.08 12.50 -1.09
N ASN A 235 9.07 13.82 -1.23
CA ASN A 235 10.28 14.64 -1.08
C ASN A 235 10.60 15.10 0.34
N ASP A 236 9.69 14.94 1.29
CA ASP A 236 9.90 15.36 2.67
C ASP A 236 10.85 14.42 3.43
N PRO A 237 11.76 14.97 4.25
CA PRO A 237 12.64 14.19 5.12
C PRO A 237 11.84 13.50 6.24
N LEU A 238 12.13 12.22 6.46
CA LEU A 238 11.53 11.41 7.52
C LEU A 238 12.27 11.59 8.86
N LEU A 239 13.60 11.49 8.79
CA LEU A 239 14.49 11.44 9.94
C LEU A 239 15.76 12.26 9.63
N LEU A 240 16.25 12.98 10.63
CA LEU A 240 17.54 13.64 10.62
C LEU A 240 18.46 12.98 11.65
N GLU A 241 19.73 12.84 11.31
CA GLU A 241 20.80 12.37 12.18
C GLU A 241 21.87 13.45 12.27
N PHE A 242 22.19 13.89 13.49
CA PHE A 242 23.25 14.86 13.76
C PHE A 242 24.37 14.17 14.51
N ASN A 243 25.58 14.28 13.99
CA ASN A 243 26.79 13.77 14.64
C ASN A 243 27.72 14.95 14.92
N ASP A 244 27.99 15.22 16.20
CA ASP A 244 28.90 16.28 16.64
C ASP A 244 30.33 15.78 16.94
N GLY A 245 30.57 14.47 16.80
CA GLY A 245 31.81 13.76 17.11
C GLY A 245 31.86 13.11 18.48
N ALA A 246 31.01 13.53 19.41
CA ALA A 246 30.87 12.90 20.72
C ALA A 246 29.57 12.08 20.81
N THR A 247 28.49 12.57 20.21
CA THR A 247 27.16 11.97 20.27
C THR A 247 26.48 11.97 18.90
N ILE A 248 25.55 11.03 18.72
CA ILE A 248 24.63 11.01 17.58
C ILE A 248 23.22 11.23 18.10
N GLN A 249 22.50 12.16 17.48
CA GLN A 249 21.14 12.51 17.85
C GLN A 249 20.21 12.44 16.65
N TYR A 250 19.01 11.90 16.88
CA TYR A 250 18.01 11.72 15.85
C TYR A 250 16.82 12.68 16.05
N TYR A 251 16.31 13.24 14.97
CA TYR A 251 15.12 14.11 14.98
C TYR A 251 14.11 13.65 13.95
N ILE A 252 12.85 13.54 14.36
CA ILE A 252 11.74 13.21 13.49
C ILE A 252 10.89 14.45 13.20
N GLN A 253 10.28 14.42 12.03
CA GLN A 253 9.40 15.48 11.58
C GLN A 253 8.03 15.40 12.28
N LYS A 254 7.47 16.54 12.69
CA LYS A 254 6.09 16.67 13.19
C LYS A 254 5.42 17.87 12.54
N LYS A 255 4.29 17.65 11.86
CA LYS A 255 3.45 18.73 11.31
C LYS A 255 2.44 19.17 12.37
N THR A 256 2.39 20.47 12.66
CA THR A 256 1.41 21.08 13.58
C THR A 256 0.70 22.21 12.84
N GLY A 257 -0.48 21.92 12.28
CA GLY A 257 -1.14 22.82 11.34
C GLY A 257 -0.31 23.00 10.07
N THR A 258 -0.02 24.25 9.68
CA THR A 258 0.87 24.59 8.56
C THR A 258 2.35 24.64 8.95
N ALA A 259 2.67 24.60 10.24
CA ALA A 259 4.03 24.75 10.73
C ALA A 259 4.74 23.39 10.85
N LEU A 260 5.97 23.36 10.36
CA LEU A 260 6.87 22.23 10.47
C LEU A 260 7.72 22.34 11.74
N CYS A 261 7.72 21.30 12.58
CA CYS A 261 8.63 21.23 13.72
C CYS A 261 9.36 19.88 13.79
N TRP A 262 10.45 19.86 14.56
CA TRP A 262 11.31 18.71 14.73
C TRP A 262 11.37 18.29 16.19
N VAL A 263 11.27 17.00 16.42
CA VAL A 263 11.21 16.41 17.76
C VAL A 263 12.38 15.44 17.92
N LYS A 264 13.15 15.62 18.99
CA LYS A 264 14.23 14.69 19.33
C LYS A 264 13.65 13.29 19.54
N LEU A 265 14.28 12.30 18.94
CA LEU A 265 13.97 10.91 19.19
C LEU A 265 14.56 10.50 20.55
N THR A 266 13.68 10.08 21.45
CA THR A 266 14.02 9.63 22.82
C THR A 266 13.49 8.21 23.03
N LYS A 267 13.91 7.54 24.10
CA LYS A 267 13.37 6.24 24.54
C LYS A 267 11.85 6.18 24.48
N ASN A 268 11.17 7.17 25.07
CA ASN A 268 9.71 7.21 25.07
C ASN A 268 9.14 7.30 23.65
N LYS A 269 9.83 8.03 22.76
CA LYS A 269 9.42 8.15 21.36
C LYS A 269 9.72 6.89 20.55
N CYS A 270 10.83 6.21 20.82
CA CYS A 270 11.13 4.89 20.26
C CYS A 270 10.08 3.87 20.69
N LYS A 271 9.74 3.80 21.99
CA LYS A 271 8.68 2.95 22.51
C LYS A 271 7.33 3.23 21.83
N GLU A 272 6.98 4.50 21.66
CA GLU A 272 5.75 4.91 20.96
C GLU A 272 5.73 4.48 19.48
N LEU A 273 6.86 4.55 18.77
CA LEU A 273 6.91 4.32 17.33
C LEU A 273 7.25 2.89 16.92
N LEU A 274 7.94 2.14 17.79
CA LEU A 274 8.45 0.79 17.51
C LEU A 274 7.82 -0.28 18.40
N SER A 275 7.15 0.08 19.50
CA SER A 275 6.72 -0.87 20.55
C SER A 275 7.86 -1.70 21.14
N GLU A 276 9.09 -1.18 21.06
CA GLU A 276 10.29 -1.75 21.66
C GLU A 276 10.90 -0.72 22.63
N ASP A 277 11.39 -1.18 23.78
CA ASP A 277 12.14 -0.34 24.71
C ASP A 277 13.57 -0.18 24.19
N VAL A 278 14.01 1.07 23.98
CA VAL A 278 15.36 1.41 23.51
C VAL A 278 15.88 2.54 24.39
N GLU A 279 16.94 2.32 25.15
CA GLU A 279 17.54 3.38 25.99
C GLU A 279 18.14 4.48 25.12
N ASN A 280 18.16 5.72 25.64
CA ASN A 280 18.56 6.90 24.86
C ASN A 280 19.99 6.82 24.31
N ASP A 281 20.90 6.26 25.11
CA ASP A 281 22.32 6.04 24.81
C ASP A 281 22.57 4.83 23.90
N GLU A 282 21.60 3.91 23.80
CA GLU A 282 21.69 2.71 22.95
C GLU A 282 21.08 2.89 21.56
N ILE A 283 20.32 3.97 21.31
CA ILE A 283 19.60 4.22 20.04
C ILE A 283 20.52 3.99 18.82
N LEU A 284 21.74 4.51 18.85
CA LEU A 284 22.69 4.37 17.75
C LEU A 284 23.04 2.91 17.48
N CYS A 285 23.49 2.19 18.52
CA CYS A 285 23.89 0.79 18.41
C CYS A 285 22.73 -0.07 17.89
N GLU A 286 21.52 0.19 18.40
CA GLU A 286 20.29 -0.50 18.01
C GLU A 286 19.84 -0.20 16.57
N PHE A 287 20.16 1.00 16.06
CA PHE A 287 19.83 1.39 14.68
C PHE A 287 20.83 0.86 13.65
N ILE A 288 22.05 0.53 14.07
CA ILE A 288 23.07 -0.08 13.21
C ILE A 288 22.98 -1.61 13.26
N ALA A 289 22.58 -2.18 14.40
CA ALA A 289 22.46 -3.62 14.60
C ALA A 289 21.49 -4.30 13.61
N ASN A 290 21.71 -5.60 13.39
CA ASN A 290 20.82 -6.47 12.61
C ASN A 290 20.45 -5.87 11.24
N SER A 291 21.46 -5.40 10.51
CA SER A 291 21.28 -4.75 9.20
C SER A 291 20.28 -3.58 9.23
N HIS A 292 20.33 -2.78 10.30
CA HIS A 292 19.47 -1.62 10.49
C HIS A 292 17.97 -1.93 10.62
N ARG A 293 17.59 -3.14 11.06
CA ARG A 293 16.18 -3.57 11.16
C ARG A 293 15.30 -2.54 11.91
N LYS A 294 15.73 -2.09 13.10
CA LYS A 294 14.95 -1.15 13.92
C LYS A 294 14.79 0.22 13.25
N LEU A 295 15.85 0.72 12.61
CA LEU A 295 15.81 1.97 11.85
C LEU A 295 14.89 1.87 10.63
N ILE A 296 14.94 0.76 9.88
CA ILE A 296 14.03 0.52 8.75
C ILE A 296 12.57 0.48 9.23
N ASN A 297 12.31 -0.20 10.36
CA ASN A 297 10.98 -0.23 10.98
C ASN A 297 10.52 1.17 11.41
N LEU A 298 11.40 1.98 11.99
CA LEU A 298 11.09 3.37 12.32
C LEU A 298 10.70 4.16 11.07
N LEU A 299 11.50 4.07 10.00
CA LEU A 299 11.23 4.77 8.74
C LEU A 299 9.89 4.33 8.12
N LYS A 300 9.58 3.03 8.15
CA LYS A 300 8.27 2.50 7.73
C LYS A 300 7.12 3.07 8.55
N THR A 301 7.25 3.12 9.88
CA THR A 301 6.26 3.76 10.75
C THR A 301 6.10 5.24 10.40
N LEU A 302 7.20 5.98 10.21
CA LEU A 302 7.14 7.40 9.85
C LEU A 302 6.45 7.64 8.50
N VAL A 303 6.65 6.77 7.51
CA VAL A 303 5.91 6.81 6.23
C VAL A 303 4.41 6.66 6.46
N LEU A 304 3.99 5.68 7.26
CA LEU A 304 2.57 5.46 7.57
C LEU A 304 1.91 6.68 8.22
N LEU A 305 2.64 7.31 9.15
CA LEU A 305 2.22 8.55 9.83
C LEU A 305 2.12 9.71 8.85
N PHE A 306 3.12 9.87 7.98
CA PHE A 306 3.18 10.97 7.02
C PHE A 306 2.03 10.92 6.01
N LYS A 307 1.66 9.70 5.58
CA LYS A 307 0.61 9.46 4.60
C LYS A 307 -0.81 9.43 5.17
N ASN A 308 -0.98 9.65 6.47
CA ASN A 308 -2.26 9.53 7.17
C ASN A 308 -3.00 8.21 6.88
N THR A 309 -2.29 7.09 6.90
CA THR A 309 -2.84 5.81 6.44
C THR A 309 -4.01 5.34 7.30
N VAL A 310 -5.10 4.90 6.66
CA VAL A 310 -6.27 4.27 7.28
C VAL A 310 -6.41 2.84 6.75
N THR A 311 -6.62 1.88 7.65
CA THR A 311 -6.80 0.48 7.31
C THR A 311 -8.25 0.06 7.49
N LEU A 312 -8.80 -0.64 6.50
CA LEU A 312 -10.15 -1.19 6.50
C LEU A 312 -10.10 -2.72 6.44
N VAL A 313 -10.97 -3.37 7.21
CA VAL A 313 -11.12 -4.82 7.29
C VAL A 313 -12.40 -5.20 6.54
N LEU A 314 -12.28 -5.77 5.34
CA LEU A 314 -13.41 -5.84 4.40
C LEU A 314 -14.50 -6.83 4.82
N ASP A 315 -14.17 -7.93 5.49
CA ASP A 315 -15.13 -8.96 5.90
C ASP A 315 -15.97 -8.54 7.12
N ASN A 316 -15.64 -7.42 7.77
CA ASN A 316 -16.30 -7.01 8.98
C ASN A 316 -17.65 -6.32 8.68
N GLN A 317 -18.75 -7.02 8.94
CA GLN A 317 -20.11 -6.57 8.65
C GLN A 317 -20.78 -5.79 9.80
N THR A 318 -20.03 -5.50 10.87
CA THR A 318 -20.52 -4.74 12.04
C THR A 318 -19.61 -3.55 12.33
N PRO A 319 -20.08 -2.49 13.01
CA PRO A 319 -19.23 -1.36 13.36
C PRO A 319 -17.99 -1.80 14.12
N TYR A 320 -16.84 -1.23 13.74
CA TYR A 320 -15.54 -1.54 14.36
C TYR A 320 -14.71 -0.27 14.49
N GLY A 321 -13.52 -0.39 15.07
CA GLY A 321 -12.67 0.76 15.33
C GLY A 321 -11.20 0.39 15.36
N LYS A 322 -10.41 1.33 15.88
CA LYS A 322 -8.96 1.17 16.00
C LYS A 322 -8.56 -0.13 16.70
N ASP A 323 -9.26 -0.51 17.77
CA ASP A 323 -8.91 -1.70 18.56
C ASP A 323 -8.97 -3.01 17.77
N LEU A 324 -10.00 -3.18 16.92
CA LEU A 324 -10.10 -4.36 16.04
C LEU A 324 -8.97 -4.36 15.01
N VAL A 325 -8.72 -3.21 14.38
CA VAL A 325 -7.67 -3.09 13.36
C VAL A 325 -6.29 -3.36 13.97
N THR A 326 -5.99 -2.78 15.13
CA THR A 326 -4.74 -3.03 15.86
C THR A 326 -4.60 -4.50 16.24
N ARG A 327 -5.67 -5.18 16.69
CA ARG A 327 -5.64 -6.61 16.99
C ARG A 327 -5.36 -7.45 15.74
N VAL A 328 -6.11 -7.22 14.67
CA VAL A 328 -5.94 -7.91 13.38
C VAL A 328 -4.52 -7.74 12.85
N LEU A 329 -3.97 -6.53 12.93
CA LEU A 329 -2.61 -6.25 12.47
C LEU A 329 -1.52 -6.91 13.34
N LYS A 330 -1.77 -7.11 14.64
CA LYS A 330 -0.87 -7.87 15.53
C LYS A 330 -0.92 -9.37 15.26
N ASP A 331 -2.09 -9.88 14.90
CA ASP A 331 -2.29 -11.29 14.59
C ASP A 331 -1.83 -11.65 13.16
N SER A 332 -1.76 -10.66 12.26
CA SER A 332 -1.20 -10.80 10.91
C SER A 332 0.34 -10.73 10.89
N ASP A 333 0.98 -11.16 9.78
CA ASP A 333 2.43 -11.02 9.63
C ASP A 333 2.90 -9.57 9.91
N SER A 334 3.81 -9.45 10.89
CA SER A 334 4.37 -8.21 11.45
C SER A 334 4.96 -7.22 10.43
N ASN A 335 5.09 -7.63 9.18
CA ASN A 335 5.60 -6.83 8.07
C ASN A 335 4.65 -5.73 7.59
N ILE A 336 3.33 -5.82 7.84
CA ILE A 336 2.34 -4.83 7.34
C ILE A 336 2.49 -3.49 8.10
N TYR A 337 2.58 -3.57 9.43
CA TYR A 337 2.76 -2.44 10.35
C TYR A 337 3.83 -2.81 11.38
N PRO A 338 4.99 -2.12 11.41
CA PRO A 338 6.00 -2.38 12.42
C PRO A 338 5.49 -2.15 13.86
N ASN A 339 4.56 -1.19 14.02
CA ASN A 339 3.86 -0.97 15.27
C ASN A 339 2.36 -0.67 15.05
N PRO A 340 1.48 -1.68 15.19
CA PRO A 340 0.03 -1.51 15.06
C PRO A 340 -0.64 -0.63 16.12
N ASP A 341 0.00 -0.36 17.26
CA ASP A 341 -0.55 0.52 18.29
C ASP A 341 -0.43 2.00 17.87
N CYS A 342 0.56 2.30 17.03
CA CYS A 342 0.93 3.64 16.59
C CYS A 342 0.32 4.02 15.23
N ILE A 343 -1.02 3.91 15.11
CA ILE A 343 -1.77 4.35 13.92
C ILE A 343 -2.67 5.54 14.29
N PRO A 344 -2.12 6.76 14.44
CA PRO A 344 -2.87 7.92 14.90
C PRO A 344 -3.92 8.42 13.89
N SER A 345 -3.83 7.99 12.63
CA SER A 345 -4.83 8.30 11.59
C SER A 345 -5.96 7.28 11.56
N GLN A 346 -5.81 6.12 12.22
CA GLN A 346 -6.87 5.12 12.29
C GLN A 346 -8.07 5.69 13.08
N PRO A 347 -9.28 5.68 12.50
CA PRO A 347 -10.49 6.14 13.16
C PRO A 347 -10.82 5.29 14.39
N GLN A 348 -11.36 5.95 15.43
CA GLN A 348 -11.87 5.26 16.62
C GLN A 348 -13.13 4.43 16.32
N SER A 349 -13.88 4.84 15.31
CA SER A 349 -15.08 4.13 14.86
C SER A 349 -15.24 4.25 13.35
N ILE A 350 -15.54 3.11 12.74
CA ILE A 350 -15.95 2.89 11.36
C ILE A 350 -17.39 2.37 11.45
N VAL A 351 -18.30 3.16 10.90
CA VAL A 351 -19.72 2.83 10.88
C VAL A 351 -19.96 1.86 9.74
N VAL A 352 -20.43 0.66 10.06
CA VAL A 352 -20.84 -0.33 9.06
C VAL A 352 -22.35 -0.44 9.04
N LYS A 353 -22.96 -0.31 7.85
CA LYS A 353 -24.41 -0.42 7.67
C LYS A 353 -24.73 -1.35 6.51
N LYS A 354 -25.74 -2.20 6.69
CA LYS A 354 -26.31 -2.95 5.57
C LYS A 354 -27.10 -2.00 4.70
N GLU A 355 -26.78 -1.96 3.41
CA GLU A 355 -27.50 -1.19 2.41
C GLU A 355 -28.68 -1.98 1.86
N THR A 356 -29.81 -1.31 1.62
CA THR A 356 -30.99 -1.94 1.04
C THR A 356 -30.91 -1.86 -0.49
N CYS A 357 -30.83 -3.02 -1.14
CA CYS A 357 -30.73 -3.14 -2.59
C CYS A 357 -31.63 -4.29 -3.07
N PRO A 358 -32.93 -4.06 -3.35
CA PRO A 358 -33.89 -5.14 -3.61
C PRO A 358 -33.48 -6.11 -4.73
N ASP A 359 -32.93 -5.60 -5.83
CA ASP A 359 -32.49 -6.42 -6.96
C ASP A 359 -31.33 -7.35 -6.58
N LEU A 360 -30.37 -6.83 -5.80
CA LEU A 360 -29.24 -7.61 -5.29
C LEU A 360 -29.71 -8.65 -4.27
N GLU A 361 -30.58 -8.25 -3.34
CA GLU A 361 -31.12 -9.13 -2.30
C GLU A 361 -31.94 -10.28 -2.90
N LYS A 362 -32.73 -10.01 -3.94
CA LYS A 362 -33.45 -11.04 -4.71
C LYS A 362 -32.49 -12.04 -5.37
N ALA A 363 -31.35 -11.58 -5.85
CA ALA A 363 -30.29 -12.42 -6.40
C ALA A 363 -29.39 -13.10 -5.33
N GLY A 364 -29.66 -12.87 -4.03
CA GLY A 364 -28.92 -13.46 -2.91
C GLY A 364 -27.68 -12.67 -2.46
N TYR A 365 -27.47 -11.45 -2.98
CA TYR A 365 -26.35 -10.60 -2.62
C TYR A 365 -26.73 -9.59 -1.53
N VAL A 366 -25.75 -9.26 -0.69
CA VAL A 366 -25.89 -8.22 0.33
C VAL A 366 -24.75 -7.21 0.20
N CYS A 367 -25.05 -5.95 0.50
CA CYS A 367 -24.10 -4.85 0.44
C CYS A 367 -23.97 -4.21 1.83
N TYR A 368 -22.74 -3.89 2.23
CA TYR A 368 -22.46 -3.12 3.44
C TYR A 368 -21.64 -1.88 3.09
N SER A 369 -22.04 -0.72 3.58
CA SER A 369 -21.22 0.49 3.54
C SER A 369 -20.36 0.58 4.80
N SER A 370 -19.09 0.90 4.63
CA SER A 370 -18.14 1.26 5.67
C SER A 370 -17.83 2.74 5.55
N THR A 371 -18.30 3.53 6.52
CA THR A 371 -18.06 4.98 6.58
C THR A 371 -17.13 5.30 7.72
N PHE A 372 -16.05 6.03 7.42
CA PHE A 372 -15.05 6.42 8.41
C PHE A 372 -14.87 7.94 8.48
N LYS A 373 -14.30 8.42 9.58
CA LYS A 373 -14.01 9.84 9.77
C LYS A 373 -12.52 10.04 9.95
N VAL A 374 -11.96 11.03 9.26
CA VAL A 374 -10.56 11.43 9.42
C VAL A 374 -10.48 12.74 10.19
N LYS A 375 -9.30 13.04 10.73
CA LYS A 375 -9.06 14.28 11.49
C LYS A 375 -9.32 15.50 10.60
N ALA A 376 -9.83 16.57 11.20
CA ALA A 376 -10.21 17.78 10.47
C ALA A 376 -9.08 18.40 9.63
N SER A 377 -7.83 18.25 10.09
CA SER A 377 -6.61 18.76 9.45
C SER A 377 -6.09 17.90 8.29
N VAL A 378 -6.76 16.80 7.94
CA VAL A 378 -6.30 15.84 6.92
C VAL A 378 -7.28 15.86 5.76
N ASP A 379 -6.83 16.36 4.61
CA ASP A 379 -7.64 16.40 3.39
C ASP A 379 -7.53 15.11 2.57
N THR A 380 -6.38 14.43 2.62
CA THR A 380 -6.11 13.18 1.89
C THR A 380 -5.22 12.23 2.69
N GLY A 381 -5.23 10.95 2.32
CA GLY A 381 -4.31 9.94 2.86
C GLY A 381 -4.40 8.60 2.14
N ASP A 382 -3.64 7.62 2.60
CA ASP A 382 -3.63 6.27 2.01
C ASP A 382 -4.70 5.36 2.64
N LEU A 383 -5.30 4.49 1.83
CA LEU A 383 -6.15 3.39 2.25
C LEU A 383 -5.44 2.06 2.09
N ARG A 384 -5.42 1.27 3.16
CA ARG A 384 -5.01 -0.13 3.13
C ARG A 384 -6.20 -1.03 3.40
N ILE A 385 -6.23 -2.15 2.70
CA ILE A 385 -7.38 -3.03 2.66
C ILE A 385 -6.95 -4.43 3.10
N LEU A 386 -7.59 -4.94 4.15
CA LEU A 386 -7.35 -6.29 4.66
C LEU A 386 -8.51 -7.21 4.31
N VAL A 387 -8.17 -8.43 3.91
CA VAL A 387 -9.13 -9.52 3.63
C VAL A 387 -8.74 -10.79 4.37
N PRO A 388 -9.68 -11.72 4.63
CA PRO A 388 -9.37 -13.00 5.26
C PRO A 388 -8.31 -13.78 4.48
N SER A 389 -7.34 -14.34 5.20
CA SER A 389 -6.27 -15.19 4.68
C SER A 389 -6.17 -16.49 5.47
N ALA A 390 -5.65 -17.53 4.83
CA ALA A 390 -5.37 -18.80 5.48
C ALA A 390 -4.09 -18.78 6.33
N ARG A 391 -3.11 -17.95 5.96
CA ARG A 391 -1.81 -17.91 6.64
C ARG A 391 -1.84 -17.06 7.90
N ASP A 392 -2.40 -15.85 7.78
CA ASP A 392 -2.19 -14.78 8.76
C ASP A 392 -3.50 -14.25 9.38
N LEU A 393 -4.58 -15.05 9.35
CA LEU A 393 -6.00 -14.68 9.57
C LEU A 393 -6.51 -13.61 8.58
N PHE A 394 -5.70 -12.59 8.31
CA PHE A 394 -5.90 -11.47 7.41
C PHE A 394 -4.61 -11.13 6.65
N SER A 395 -4.75 -10.65 5.42
CA SER A 395 -3.63 -10.15 4.62
C SER A 395 -3.99 -8.83 3.93
N GLU A 396 -2.99 -7.96 3.73
CA GLU A 396 -3.13 -6.74 2.93
C GLU A 396 -3.16 -7.09 1.44
N ILE A 397 -4.24 -6.69 0.76
CA ILE A 397 -4.35 -6.89 -0.68
C ILE A 397 -3.61 -5.80 -1.45
N LYS A 398 -3.02 -6.18 -2.58
CA LYS A 398 -2.40 -5.28 -3.54
C LYS A 398 -3.34 -5.07 -4.72
N LEU A 399 -3.54 -3.82 -5.12
CA LEU A 399 -4.50 -3.48 -6.17
C LEU A 399 -3.81 -3.38 -7.54
N LEU A 400 -4.33 -4.07 -8.54
CA LEU A 400 -3.90 -4.01 -9.94
C LEU A 400 -4.85 -3.12 -10.74
N LYS A 401 -4.31 -2.34 -11.69
CA LYS A 401 -5.11 -1.41 -12.49
C LYS A 401 -5.86 -2.10 -13.63
N ASN A 402 -5.34 -3.21 -14.16
CA ASN A 402 -6.03 -4.10 -15.09
C ASN A 402 -5.43 -5.52 -15.01
N ASP A 403 -6.04 -6.48 -15.72
CA ASP A 403 -5.66 -7.89 -15.66
C ASP A 403 -4.26 -8.21 -16.21
N ASN A 404 -3.64 -7.28 -16.96
CA ASN A 404 -2.30 -7.45 -17.54
C ASN A 404 -1.20 -6.77 -16.70
N ASP A 405 -1.57 -5.95 -15.72
CA ASP A 405 -0.61 -5.21 -14.91
C ASP A 405 0.02 -6.11 -13.86
N LYS A 406 1.34 -5.99 -13.68
CA LYS A 406 2.10 -6.69 -12.64
C LYS A 406 2.47 -5.77 -11.47
N ALA A 407 2.25 -4.47 -11.60
CA ALA A 407 2.64 -3.47 -10.63
C ALA A 407 1.42 -3.02 -9.80
N PRO A 408 1.46 -3.15 -8.46
CA PRO A 408 0.42 -2.64 -7.59
C PRO A 408 0.26 -1.12 -7.67
N THR A 409 -0.98 -0.65 -7.55
CA THR A 409 -1.36 0.76 -7.42
C THR A 409 -1.78 1.03 -5.98
N LEU A 410 -1.50 2.23 -5.47
CA LEU A 410 -1.96 2.66 -4.15
C LEU A 410 -3.41 3.14 -4.21
N LEU A 411 -4.16 2.88 -3.13
CA LEU A 411 -5.47 3.44 -2.91
C LEU A 411 -5.34 4.64 -1.97
N SER A 412 -5.97 5.76 -2.32
CA SER A 412 -5.97 6.97 -1.48
C SER A 412 -7.40 7.42 -1.20
N TYR A 413 -7.60 8.09 -0.07
CA TYR A 413 -8.85 8.74 0.26
C TYR A 413 -8.78 10.26 0.15
N LEU A 414 -9.95 10.85 -0.14
CA LEU A 414 -10.22 12.27 -0.02
C LEU A 414 -11.19 12.47 1.14
N LYS A 415 -11.08 13.56 1.88
CA LYS A 415 -11.97 13.89 3.00
C LYS A 415 -13.45 13.96 2.60
N SER A 416 -13.75 14.25 1.33
CA SER A 416 -15.09 14.23 0.75
C SER A 416 -15.61 12.82 0.43
N GLN A 417 -14.76 11.80 0.50
CA GLN A 417 -15.03 10.44 0.03
C GLN A 417 -14.54 9.43 1.06
N LEU A 418 -15.36 9.21 2.10
CA LEU A 418 -14.99 8.35 3.24
C LEU A 418 -15.91 7.13 3.38
N THR A 419 -16.52 6.71 2.27
CA THR A 419 -17.47 5.61 2.24
C THR A 419 -17.03 4.59 1.19
N LEU A 420 -16.91 3.34 1.62
CA LEU A 420 -16.57 2.18 0.82
C LEU A 420 -17.69 1.16 0.92
N TYR A 421 -18.10 0.56 -0.19
CA TYR A 421 -19.14 -0.47 -0.23
C TYR A 421 -18.50 -1.84 -0.43
N VAL A 422 -18.95 -2.86 0.28
CA VAL A 422 -18.48 -4.24 0.17
C VAL A 422 -19.67 -5.15 -0.11
N PHE A 423 -19.50 -6.06 -1.08
CA PHE A 423 -20.53 -6.98 -1.52
C PHE A 423 -20.20 -8.41 -1.12
N PHE A 424 -21.21 -9.12 -0.64
CA PHE A 424 -21.13 -10.52 -0.23
C PHE A 424 -22.30 -11.31 -0.84
N TYR A 425 -22.21 -12.63 -0.82
CA TYR A 425 -23.35 -13.52 -1.11
C TYR A 425 -23.93 -14.02 0.21
N ASP A 426 -25.11 -13.53 0.60
CA ASP A 426 -25.83 -13.88 1.83
C ASP A 426 -24.91 -14.13 3.06
N ARG A 427 -24.70 -15.40 3.45
CA ARG A 427 -23.89 -15.80 4.62
C ARG A 427 -22.44 -16.16 4.29
N ASP A 428 -22.03 -16.03 3.03
CA ASP A 428 -20.65 -16.22 2.60
C ASP A 428 -19.77 -15.13 3.22
N PRO A 429 -18.77 -15.50 4.05
CA PRO A 429 -17.93 -14.52 4.73
C PRO A 429 -16.94 -13.81 3.79
N ARG A 430 -16.84 -14.22 2.52
CA ARG A 430 -15.86 -13.67 1.57
C ARG A 430 -16.38 -12.39 0.92
N PRO A 431 -15.68 -11.25 1.08
CA PRO A 431 -15.86 -10.11 0.20
C PRO A 431 -15.72 -10.52 -1.28
N LEU A 432 -16.74 -10.28 -2.07
CA LEU A 432 -16.72 -10.56 -3.52
C LEU A 432 -16.18 -9.38 -4.31
N LEU A 433 -16.57 -8.18 -3.90
CA LEU A 433 -16.23 -6.93 -4.56
C LEU A 433 -16.25 -5.82 -3.53
N PHE A 434 -15.34 -4.84 -3.65
CA PHE A 434 -15.52 -3.56 -3.00
C PHE A 434 -15.59 -2.44 -4.02
N TYR A 435 -16.40 -1.42 -3.73
CA TYR A 435 -16.60 -0.24 -4.57
C TYR A 435 -16.25 1.00 -3.78
N TYR A 436 -15.33 1.79 -4.33
CA TYR A 436 -14.83 2.99 -3.70
C TYR A 436 -14.50 4.04 -4.75
N ASN A 437 -14.97 5.27 -4.52
CA ASN A 437 -14.72 6.42 -5.40
C ASN A 437 -14.93 6.11 -6.90
N GLY A 438 -16.12 5.61 -7.25
CA GLY A 438 -16.46 5.31 -8.64
C GLY A 438 -15.80 4.06 -9.22
N THR A 439 -14.98 3.33 -8.45
CA THR A 439 -14.20 2.20 -8.94
C THR A 439 -14.47 0.93 -8.13
N GLY A 440 -14.81 -0.15 -8.83
CA GLY A 440 -14.93 -1.49 -8.25
C GLY A 440 -13.64 -2.29 -8.36
N TYR A 441 -13.38 -3.14 -7.37
CA TYR A 441 -12.25 -4.06 -7.33
C TYR A 441 -12.74 -5.46 -6.93
N ARG A 442 -12.21 -6.48 -7.61
CA ARG A 442 -12.50 -7.90 -7.35
C ARG A 442 -11.21 -8.68 -7.08
N PRO A 443 -11.28 -9.88 -6.48
CA PRO A 443 -10.16 -10.83 -6.47
C PRO A 443 -9.63 -11.06 -7.90
N PHE A 444 -8.31 -11.05 -8.07
CA PHE A 444 -7.67 -11.27 -9.38
C PHE A 444 -7.87 -12.70 -9.86
N THR A 445 -7.55 -13.67 -9.00
CA THR A 445 -7.84 -15.09 -9.16
C THR A 445 -8.27 -15.70 -7.83
N PRO A 446 -8.98 -16.85 -7.80
CA PRO A 446 -9.27 -17.56 -6.56
C PRO A 446 -8.00 -17.92 -5.77
N LEU A 447 -6.91 -18.29 -6.44
CA LEU A 447 -5.65 -18.69 -5.79
C LEU A 447 -4.94 -17.52 -5.10
N GLU A 448 -5.06 -16.31 -5.65
CA GLU A 448 -4.41 -15.09 -5.15
C GLU A 448 -5.38 -14.15 -4.43
N TYR A 449 -6.50 -14.70 -3.95
CA TYR A 449 -7.60 -13.96 -3.33
C TYR A 449 -7.13 -13.00 -2.22
N ASP A 450 -6.19 -13.43 -1.37
CA ASP A 450 -5.65 -12.66 -0.24
C ASP A 450 -4.39 -11.84 -0.61
N HIS A 451 -4.00 -11.80 -1.89
CA HIS A 451 -2.80 -11.11 -2.38
C HIS A 451 -3.11 -10.01 -3.38
N TYR A 452 -3.90 -10.31 -4.42
CA TYR A 452 -4.09 -9.43 -5.55
C TYR A 452 -5.57 -9.26 -5.89
N TRP A 453 -5.99 -8.00 -5.96
CA TRP A 453 -7.30 -7.60 -6.43
C TRP A 453 -7.14 -6.67 -7.62
N VAL A 454 -8.02 -6.77 -8.59
CA VAL A 454 -7.93 -6.01 -9.85
C VAL A 454 -9.14 -5.12 -10.01
N LYS A 455 -8.92 -3.93 -10.55
CA LYS A 455 -9.99 -3.03 -10.96
C LYS A 455 -10.86 -3.71 -12.01
N ILE A 456 -12.18 -3.62 -11.84
CA ILE A 456 -13.13 -4.10 -12.84
C ILE A 456 -13.13 -3.19 -14.08
N THR A 457 -13.30 -3.78 -15.26
CA THR A 457 -13.42 -3.04 -16.53
C THR A 457 -14.83 -2.50 -16.77
N ASP A 458 -15.84 -3.18 -16.23
CA ASP A 458 -17.24 -2.80 -16.38
C ASP A 458 -17.57 -1.58 -15.52
N ASN A 459 -17.97 -0.50 -16.17
CA ASN A 459 -18.42 0.69 -15.46
C ASN A 459 -19.86 0.50 -14.97
N PHE A 460 -20.04 0.58 -13.66
CA PHE A 460 -21.34 0.74 -13.00
C PHE A 460 -21.26 1.85 -11.96
N ILE A 461 -22.40 2.45 -11.66
CA ILE A 461 -22.53 3.47 -10.61
C ILE A 461 -23.21 2.84 -9.40
N PHE A 462 -22.70 3.13 -8.20
CA PHE A 462 -23.32 2.72 -6.95
C PHE A 462 -23.55 3.94 -6.04
N PRO A 463 -24.74 4.11 -5.43
CA PRO A 463 -25.93 3.23 -5.46
C PRO A 463 -26.54 3.06 -6.87
N CYS A 464 -27.00 1.83 -7.19
CA CYS A 464 -27.39 1.45 -8.55
C CYS A 464 -28.78 1.97 -8.97
N ASN A 465 -28.94 2.26 -10.26
CA ASN A 465 -30.24 2.19 -10.95
C ASN A 465 -30.51 0.75 -11.44
N ALA A 466 -31.68 0.48 -12.01
CA ALA A 466 -32.07 -0.87 -12.46
C ALA A 466 -31.06 -1.52 -13.43
N ASN A 467 -30.54 -0.77 -14.42
CA ASN A 467 -29.57 -1.32 -15.38
C ASN A 467 -28.22 -1.64 -14.73
N ASP A 468 -27.78 -0.78 -13.81
CA ASP A 468 -26.53 -1.01 -13.06
C ASP A 468 -26.67 -2.16 -12.07
N SER A 469 -27.87 -2.38 -11.50
CA SER A 469 -28.18 -3.54 -10.66
C SER A 469 -27.99 -4.85 -11.43
N GLU A 470 -28.53 -4.96 -12.66
CA GLU A 470 -28.40 -6.18 -13.47
C GLU A 470 -26.95 -6.50 -13.82
N LYS A 471 -26.18 -5.49 -14.24
CA LYS A 471 -24.74 -5.62 -14.49
C LYS A 471 -23.99 -6.09 -13.25
N LEU A 472 -24.30 -5.48 -12.10
CA LEU A 472 -23.65 -5.82 -10.84
C LEU A 472 -23.97 -7.26 -10.40
N VAL A 473 -25.22 -7.72 -10.56
CA VAL A 473 -25.60 -9.12 -10.33
C VAL A 473 -24.78 -10.06 -11.22
N SER A 474 -24.63 -9.74 -12.51
CA SER A 474 -23.81 -10.53 -13.45
C SER A 474 -22.34 -10.61 -13.02
N ILE A 475 -21.75 -9.48 -12.62
CA ILE A 475 -20.36 -9.40 -12.13
C ILE A 475 -20.19 -10.25 -10.85
N LEU A 476 -21.05 -10.04 -9.85
CA LEU A 476 -21.00 -10.76 -8.58
C LEU A 476 -21.23 -12.26 -8.76
N SER A 477 -22.09 -12.66 -9.70
CA SER A 477 -22.36 -14.05 -10.07
C SER A 477 -21.13 -14.73 -10.64
N LYS A 478 -20.39 -14.06 -11.53
CA LYS A 478 -19.12 -14.59 -12.07
C LYS A 478 -18.07 -14.75 -10.97
N ILE A 479 -17.95 -13.77 -10.07
CA ILE A 479 -16.97 -13.81 -8.98
C ILE A 479 -17.29 -14.96 -8.02
N VAL A 480 -18.51 -15.01 -7.46
CA VAL A 480 -18.88 -16.08 -6.51
C VAL A 480 -18.78 -17.46 -7.17
N ALA A 481 -19.15 -17.59 -8.45
CA ALA A 481 -19.05 -18.85 -9.17
C ALA A 481 -17.60 -19.35 -9.28
N SER A 482 -16.65 -18.44 -9.49
CA SER A 482 -15.21 -18.77 -9.53
C SER A 482 -14.65 -19.18 -8.16
N LEU A 483 -15.25 -18.69 -7.08
CA LEU A 483 -14.84 -18.95 -5.70
C LEU A 483 -15.54 -20.19 -5.09
N THR A 484 -16.56 -20.73 -5.74
CA THR A 484 -17.39 -21.86 -5.24
C THR A 484 -17.45 -23.03 -6.22
N THR A 485 -16.33 -23.33 -6.88
CA THR A 485 -16.23 -24.38 -7.89
C THR A 485 -16.54 -25.77 -7.35
N VAL A 486 -17.40 -26.49 -8.06
CA VAL A 486 -17.71 -27.91 -7.87
C VAL A 486 -16.74 -28.75 -8.69
N GLU A 487 -16.08 -29.70 -8.04
CA GLU A 487 -15.25 -30.71 -8.69
C GLU A 487 -16.01 -32.03 -8.87
N LEU A 488 -16.35 -32.37 -10.11
CA LEU A 488 -17.08 -33.59 -10.45
C LEU A 488 -16.26 -34.86 -10.20
N SER A 489 -14.92 -34.81 -10.33
CA SER A 489 -14.04 -35.96 -10.05
C SER A 489 -13.84 -36.20 -8.54
N PHE A 490 -14.38 -35.34 -7.67
CA PHE A 490 -14.21 -35.47 -6.23
C PHE A 490 -15.14 -36.54 -5.66
N ARG A 491 -14.58 -37.43 -4.84
CA ARG A 491 -15.29 -38.48 -4.12
C ARG A 491 -14.75 -38.70 -2.71
N PRO A 492 -15.56 -39.27 -1.80
CA PRO A 492 -15.09 -39.70 -0.49
C PRO A 492 -13.91 -40.70 -0.58
N LYS A 493 -12.81 -40.44 0.14
CA LYS A 493 -11.55 -41.22 0.08
C LYS A 493 -11.54 -42.49 0.93
N ASN A 494 -12.36 -42.54 1.98
CA ASN A 494 -12.40 -43.65 2.94
C ASN A 494 -13.61 -44.56 2.71
N MET A 495 -14.04 -44.71 1.45
CA MET A 495 -15.12 -45.63 1.10
C MET A 495 -14.83 -46.99 1.71
N ALA A 496 -15.73 -47.47 2.57
CA ALA A 496 -15.71 -48.84 3.06
C ALA A 496 -15.53 -49.76 1.85
N LYS A 497 -14.86 -50.92 2.03
CA LYS A 497 -14.64 -51.91 0.96
C LYS A 497 -15.90 -51.96 0.08
N SER A 498 -15.81 -51.47 -1.16
CA SER A 498 -16.97 -51.14 -2.01
C SER A 498 -17.94 -52.32 -2.16
N GLU A 499 -17.42 -53.53 -2.01
CA GLU A 499 -18.07 -54.83 -1.91
C GLU A 499 -19.20 -54.94 -0.86
N ASN A 500 -19.25 -54.06 0.15
CA ASN A 500 -20.27 -54.10 1.21
C ASN A 500 -21.45 -53.14 0.98
N GLU A 501 -21.35 -52.22 0.02
CA GLU A 501 -22.44 -51.30 -0.29
C GLU A 501 -23.41 -51.92 -1.29
N LYS A 502 -24.71 -51.94 -0.96
CA LYS A 502 -25.75 -52.58 -1.78
C LYS A 502 -26.25 -51.66 -2.90
N PRO A 503 -26.77 -52.23 -3.99
CA PRO A 503 -27.57 -51.48 -4.96
C PRO A 503 -28.79 -50.82 -4.32
N ASN A 504 -29.25 -49.69 -4.87
CA ASN A 504 -30.42 -48.93 -4.39
C ASN A 504 -30.33 -48.50 -2.91
N SER A 505 -29.13 -48.20 -2.41
CA SER A 505 -28.91 -47.70 -1.06
C SER A 505 -28.35 -46.29 -1.05
N GLU A 506 -28.66 -45.53 0.00
CA GLU A 506 -27.96 -44.29 0.32
C GLU A 506 -26.57 -44.62 0.90
N GLY A 507 -25.58 -43.82 0.53
CA GLY A 507 -24.24 -43.89 1.11
C GLY A 507 -24.25 -43.37 2.55
N SER A 508 -23.62 -44.10 3.48
CA SER A 508 -23.47 -43.66 4.87
C SER A 508 -22.32 -42.66 5.06
N GLN A 509 -21.41 -42.59 4.09
CA GLN A 509 -20.24 -41.73 4.14
C GLN A 509 -20.45 -40.42 3.37
N HIS A 510 -19.76 -39.38 3.82
CA HIS A 510 -19.67 -38.11 3.12
C HIS A 510 -18.27 -37.53 3.34
N GLU A 511 -17.81 -36.73 2.38
CA GLU A 511 -16.57 -35.96 2.51
C GLU A 511 -16.86 -34.52 2.11
N SER A 512 -16.15 -33.57 2.72
CA SER A 512 -16.22 -32.16 2.36
C SER A 512 -14.87 -31.67 1.89
N TYR A 513 -14.85 -30.81 0.89
CA TYR A 513 -13.63 -30.12 0.45
C TYR A 513 -13.79 -28.61 0.51
N ILE A 514 -12.68 -27.94 0.80
CA ILE A 514 -12.57 -26.49 0.87
C ILE A 514 -12.52 -25.91 -0.54
N VAL A 515 -13.45 -25.00 -0.86
CA VAL A 515 -13.48 -24.33 -2.16
C VAL A 515 -12.44 -23.21 -2.26
N GLN A 516 -12.18 -22.51 -1.15
CA GLN A 516 -11.24 -21.38 -1.09
C GLN A 516 -10.45 -21.41 0.23
N LEU A 517 -9.13 -21.29 0.17
CA LEU A 517 -8.29 -21.37 1.36
C LEU A 517 -8.24 -20.01 2.08
N ILE A 518 -9.07 -19.84 3.11
CA ILE A 518 -9.10 -18.68 4.01
C ILE A 518 -9.39 -19.15 5.45
N SER A 519 -9.21 -18.27 6.45
CA SER A 519 -9.44 -18.57 7.87
C SER A 519 -10.85 -19.11 8.19
N LYS A 520 -11.89 -18.69 7.44
CA LYS A 520 -13.27 -19.21 7.51
C LYS A 520 -13.75 -19.70 6.14
N ALA A 521 -13.16 -20.79 5.69
CA ALA A 521 -13.39 -21.31 4.34
C ALA A 521 -14.76 -22.00 4.20
N PRO A 522 -15.62 -21.58 3.26
CA PRO A 522 -16.78 -22.38 2.87
C PRO A 522 -16.34 -23.72 2.29
N CYS A 523 -17.17 -24.75 2.49
CA CYS A 523 -16.91 -26.08 1.95
C CYS A 523 -18.09 -26.63 1.15
N VAL A 524 -17.78 -27.61 0.29
CA VAL A 524 -18.78 -28.39 -0.46
C VAL A 524 -18.78 -29.80 0.11
N LYS A 525 -19.95 -30.25 0.55
CA LYS A 525 -20.20 -31.60 1.03
C LYS A 525 -20.64 -32.49 -0.13
N VAL A 526 -20.05 -33.67 -0.21
CA VAL A 526 -20.34 -34.69 -1.21
C VAL A 526 -20.92 -35.92 -0.53
N THR A 527 -22.12 -36.29 -0.95
CA THR A 527 -22.84 -37.52 -0.55
C THR A 527 -23.04 -38.39 -1.78
N HIS A 528 -23.39 -39.67 -1.61
CA HIS A 528 -23.70 -40.55 -2.74
C HIS A 528 -24.91 -41.44 -2.50
N CYS A 529 -25.55 -41.88 -3.58
CA CYS A 529 -26.53 -42.97 -3.56
C CYS A 529 -26.23 -43.97 -4.69
N ASN A 530 -26.35 -45.26 -4.38
CA ASN A 530 -26.17 -46.35 -5.35
C ASN A 530 -27.51 -46.66 -6.02
N LYS A 531 -27.48 -46.95 -7.31
CA LYS A 531 -28.58 -47.50 -8.11
C LYS A 531 -28.26 -48.96 -8.46
N ASN A 532 -28.85 -49.54 -9.51
CA ASN A 532 -28.53 -50.91 -9.90
C ASN A 532 -27.17 -50.98 -10.60
N CYS A 533 -26.93 -50.12 -11.59
CA CYS A 533 -25.70 -50.07 -12.39
C CYS A 533 -24.93 -48.75 -12.27
N TYR A 534 -25.44 -47.78 -11.53
CA TYR A 534 -24.88 -46.44 -11.47
C TYR A 534 -24.75 -45.92 -10.03
N ARG A 535 -23.80 -45.02 -9.81
CA ARG A 535 -23.70 -44.23 -8.58
C ARG A 535 -23.95 -42.77 -8.91
N LYS A 536 -24.75 -42.11 -8.07
CA LYS A 536 -24.95 -40.67 -8.08
C LYS A 536 -24.13 -40.05 -6.95
N TYR A 537 -23.26 -39.10 -7.27
CA TYR A 537 -22.69 -38.19 -6.27
C TYR A 537 -23.49 -36.89 -6.28
N THR A 538 -23.78 -36.37 -5.08
CA THR A 538 -24.46 -35.09 -4.91
C THR A 538 -23.55 -34.14 -4.16
N HIS A 539 -23.23 -33.02 -4.79
CA HIS A 539 -22.49 -31.90 -4.21
C HIS A 539 -23.47 -30.86 -3.67
N ARG A 540 -23.28 -30.43 -2.42
CA ARG A 540 -24.06 -29.36 -1.78
C ARG A 540 -23.15 -28.38 -1.03
N PRO A 541 -23.51 -27.09 -0.95
CA PRO A 541 -22.86 -26.19 -0.02
C PRO A 541 -23.01 -26.71 1.41
N CYS A 542 -21.96 -26.56 2.21
CA CYS A 542 -21.94 -26.94 3.62
C CYS A 542 -21.46 -25.76 4.49
N GLY A 543 -21.31 -24.58 3.88
CA GLY A 543 -21.01 -23.33 4.58
C GLY A 543 -19.73 -23.40 5.41
N VAL A 544 -19.69 -22.59 6.48
CA VAL A 544 -18.61 -22.60 7.50
C VAL A 544 -19.00 -23.36 8.76
N ASP A 545 -20.30 -23.56 9.01
CA ASP A 545 -20.85 -24.20 10.21
C ASP A 545 -21.48 -25.58 9.94
N GLY A 546 -21.26 -26.12 8.73
CA GLY A 546 -21.83 -27.39 8.31
C GLY A 546 -23.23 -27.27 7.69
N LYS A 547 -23.75 -26.05 7.49
CA LYS A 547 -25.10 -25.79 6.94
C LYS A 547 -25.02 -25.21 5.53
N SER A 548 -26.02 -25.56 4.72
CA SER A 548 -26.14 -25.09 3.33
C SER A 548 -26.74 -23.69 3.20
N ASP A 549 -27.47 -23.21 4.21
CA ASP A 549 -28.28 -22.01 4.11
C ASP A 549 -27.41 -20.75 3.91
N GLY A 550 -27.75 -19.97 2.89
CA GLY A 550 -27.05 -18.74 2.53
C GLY A 550 -25.73 -18.93 1.79
N TYR A 551 -25.51 -20.13 1.24
CA TYR A 551 -24.39 -20.44 0.34
C TYR A 551 -24.90 -20.98 -1.00
N ARG A 552 -24.11 -20.78 -2.05
CA ARG A 552 -24.36 -21.34 -3.38
C ARG A 552 -23.13 -22.05 -3.92
N LEU A 553 -23.36 -22.91 -4.90
CA LEU A 553 -22.34 -23.49 -5.75
C LEU A 553 -22.07 -22.57 -6.95
N GLY A 554 -20.93 -22.81 -7.57
CA GLY A 554 -20.39 -22.01 -8.65
C GLY A 554 -20.14 -22.80 -9.92
N LEU A 555 -18.99 -22.59 -10.54
CA LEU A 555 -18.59 -23.32 -11.74
C LEU A 555 -18.60 -24.83 -11.48
N VAL A 556 -19.05 -25.61 -12.46
CA VAL A 556 -19.09 -27.08 -12.35
C VAL A 556 -18.04 -27.63 -13.29
N ASN A 557 -16.94 -28.09 -12.70
CA ASN A 557 -15.75 -28.48 -13.41
C ASN A 557 -15.49 -29.97 -13.25
N TYR A 558 -14.86 -30.52 -14.27
CA TYR A 558 -14.31 -31.86 -14.28
C TYR A 558 -12.81 -31.76 -14.53
N HIS A 559 -12.01 -32.26 -13.59
CA HIS A 559 -10.57 -32.37 -13.76
C HIS A 559 -10.12 -33.83 -13.62
N CYS A 560 -9.42 -34.34 -14.64
CA CYS A 560 -8.78 -35.65 -14.57
C CYS A 560 -7.51 -35.66 -15.41
N ALA A 561 -6.37 -35.95 -14.77
CA ALA A 561 -5.03 -35.91 -15.36
C ALA A 561 -4.75 -34.59 -16.12
N ASN A 562 -4.88 -34.58 -17.45
CA ASN A 562 -4.62 -33.44 -18.33
C ASN A 562 -5.89 -32.85 -18.96
N THR A 563 -7.07 -33.27 -18.52
CA THR A 563 -8.36 -32.81 -19.03
C THR A 563 -9.01 -31.89 -18.02
N THR A 564 -9.42 -30.71 -18.49
CA THR A 564 -10.32 -29.80 -17.78
C THR A 564 -11.53 -29.53 -18.66
N ALA A 565 -12.74 -29.70 -18.12
CA ALA A 565 -13.98 -29.41 -18.83
C ALA A 565 -15.00 -28.80 -17.87
N ASN A 566 -15.85 -27.91 -18.37
CA ASN A 566 -16.86 -27.22 -17.57
C ASN A 566 -18.25 -27.52 -18.11
N VAL A 567 -19.25 -27.57 -17.23
CA VAL A 567 -20.66 -27.55 -17.61
C VAL A 567 -21.08 -26.09 -17.79
N ASP A 568 -21.50 -25.73 -19.00
CA ASP A 568 -21.92 -24.37 -19.34
C ASP A 568 -23.39 -24.15 -18.99
N TYR A 569 -23.65 -23.23 -18.06
CA TYR A 569 -24.99 -22.89 -17.58
C TYR A 569 -25.04 -21.40 -17.23
N ASP A 570 -26.26 -20.86 -17.11
CA ASP A 570 -26.44 -19.48 -16.68
C ASP A 570 -26.01 -19.28 -15.22
N ILE A 571 -24.83 -18.69 -15.03
CA ILE A 571 -24.20 -18.44 -13.74
C ILE A 571 -25.01 -17.50 -12.83
N ILE A 572 -25.99 -16.77 -13.36
CA ILE A 572 -26.85 -15.89 -12.55
C ILE A 572 -27.78 -16.74 -11.68
N LYS A 573 -28.18 -17.93 -12.15
CA LYS A 573 -29.03 -18.86 -11.41
C LYS A 573 -28.32 -19.36 -10.16
N GLN A 574 -29.04 -19.35 -9.03
CA GLN A 574 -28.49 -19.73 -7.73
C GLN A 574 -28.42 -21.25 -7.61
N LEU A 575 -27.27 -21.82 -7.97
CA LEU A 575 -27.01 -23.27 -7.94
C LEU A 575 -26.89 -23.76 -6.49
N THR A 576 -27.74 -24.70 -6.08
CA THR A 576 -27.83 -25.22 -4.70
C THR A 576 -27.39 -26.67 -4.56
N ALA A 577 -27.43 -27.45 -5.64
CA ALA A 577 -26.86 -28.80 -5.68
C ALA A 577 -26.45 -29.21 -7.09
N VAL A 578 -25.48 -30.12 -7.18
CA VAL A 578 -25.07 -30.77 -8.43
C VAL A 578 -25.09 -32.28 -8.22
N ASP A 579 -25.87 -32.98 -9.04
CA ASP A 579 -25.83 -34.45 -9.10
C ASP A 579 -24.98 -34.88 -10.31
N ALA A 580 -24.09 -35.85 -10.10
CA ALA A 580 -23.28 -36.44 -11.16
C ALA A 580 -23.39 -37.97 -11.13
N TYR A 581 -23.73 -38.56 -12.27
CA TYR A 581 -23.98 -39.99 -12.40
C TYR A 581 -22.84 -40.69 -13.13
N TYR A 582 -22.34 -41.75 -12.50
CA TYR A 582 -21.25 -42.57 -12.99
C TYR A 582 -21.68 -44.03 -13.07
N ASN A 583 -21.19 -44.75 -14.07
CA ASN A 583 -21.39 -46.19 -14.11
C ASN A 583 -20.60 -46.86 -12.96
N LEU A 584 -21.11 -47.97 -12.43
CA LEU A 584 -20.47 -48.66 -11.30
C LEU A 584 -19.03 -49.10 -11.61
N TYR A 585 -18.69 -49.35 -12.88
CA TYR A 585 -17.35 -49.75 -13.32
C TYR A 585 -16.42 -48.56 -13.60
N ASP A 586 -16.93 -47.32 -13.52
CA ASP A 586 -16.16 -46.10 -13.69
C ASP A 586 -15.46 -45.69 -12.39
N HIS A 587 -14.53 -46.53 -11.94
CA HIS A 587 -13.82 -46.34 -10.68
C HIS A 587 -12.89 -45.11 -10.67
N GLU A 588 -12.51 -44.54 -11.80
CA GLU A 588 -11.74 -43.27 -11.84
C GLU A 588 -12.67 -42.05 -12.02
N LEU A 589 -13.99 -42.25 -12.03
CA LEU A 589 -14.98 -41.21 -12.31
C LEU A 589 -14.71 -40.50 -13.65
N SER A 590 -14.23 -41.25 -14.64
CA SER A 590 -13.81 -40.71 -15.92
C SER A 590 -14.97 -40.17 -16.76
N PHE A 591 -16.19 -40.63 -16.54
CA PHE A 591 -17.35 -40.39 -17.39
C PHE A 591 -18.59 -40.04 -16.54
N PRO A 592 -18.77 -38.78 -16.12
CA PRO A 592 -20.05 -38.36 -15.56
C PRO A 592 -21.04 -38.26 -16.72
N LEU A 593 -21.86 -39.30 -16.88
CA LEU A 593 -22.75 -39.47 -18.04
C LEU A 593 -23.88 -38.45 -18.02
N LEU A 594 -24.38 -38.13 -16.83
CA LEU A 594 -25.42 -37.13 -16.59
C LEU A 594 -24.98 -36.22 -15.44
N VAL A 595 -25.11 -34.92 -15.66
CA VAL A 595 -25.00 -33.88 -14.64
C VAL A 595 -26.36 -33.20 -14.50
N VAL A 596 -26.88 -33.11 -13.27
CA VAL A 596 -28.13 -32.39 -12.97
C VAL A 596 -27.81 -31.20 -12.09
N LEU A 597 -28.20 -30.02 -12.54
CA LEU A 597 -28.03 -28.76 -11.83
C LEU A 597 -29.34 -28.39 -11.15
N HIS A 598 -29.31 -28.24 -9.82
CA HIS A 598 -30.47 -27.84 -9.02
C HIS A 598 -30.32 -26.39 -8.58
N PHE A 599 -31.37 -25.60 -8.81
CA PHE A 599 -31.40 -24.18 -8.52
C PHE A 599 -32.43 -23.86 -7.43
N LYS A 600 -32.24 -22.76 -6.71
CA LYS A 600 -33.10 -22.37 -5.59
C LYS A 600 -34.55 -22.07 -6.01
N ASP A 601 -34.71 -21.25 -7.06
CA ASP A 601 -36.00 -20.72 -7.50
C ASP A 601 -36.29 -21.05 -8.98
N ASP A 602 -35.59 -22.05 -9.53
CA ASP A 602 -35.65 -22.45 -10.95
C ASP A 602 -35.78 -23.96 -11.09
N ALA A 603 -36.31 -24.40 -12.24
CA ALA A 603 -36.36 -25.82 -12.58
C ALA A 603 -34.95 -26.40 -12.74
N SER A 604 -34.76 -27.66 -12.33
CA SER A 604 -33.48 -28.35 -12.50
C SER A 604 -33.16 -28.57 -13.98
N GLU A 605 -31.89 -28.43 -14.32
CA GLU A 605 -31.38 -28.57 -15.68
C GLU A 605 -30.54 -29.84 -15.83
N TYR A 606 -30.68 -30.52 -16.97
CA TYR A 606 -30.11 -31.85 -17.21
C TYR A 606 -29.11 -31.77 -18.35
N TYR A 607 -27.90 -32.25 -18.10
CA TYR A 607 -26.76 -32.13 -19.00
C TYR A 607 -26.17 -33.51 -19.28
N ARG A 608 -26.22 -33.95 -20.54
CA ARG A 608 -25.65 -35.24 -20.94
C ARG A 608 -24.23 -35.08 -21.46
N LEU A 609 -23.38 -36.06 -21.17
CA LEU A 609 -22.07 -36.17 -21.79
C LEU A 609 -22.23 -36.38 -23.31
N THR A 610 -21.47 -35.66 -24.12
CA THR A 610 -21.53 -35.77 -25.59
C THR A 610 -20.24 -36.24 -26.25
N SER A 611 -19.17 -36.41 -25.47
CA SER A 611 -17.89 -36.95 -25.97
C SER A 611 -17.24 -37.85 -24.91
N LYS A 612 -16.80 -39.05 -25.33
CA LYS A 612 -15.94 -39.91 -24.51
C LYS A 612 -14.47 -39.47 -24.52
N ASP A 613 -14.05 -38.67 -25.51
CA ASP A 613 -12.66 -38.24 -25.62
C ASP A 613 -12.31 -37.24 -24.50
N PRO A 614 -11.29 -37.53 -23.67
CA PRO A 614 -10.86 -36.61 -22.62
C PRO A 614 -10.48 -35.22 -23.14
N LYS A 615 -9.98 -35.06 -24.37
CA LYS A 615 -9.58 -33.74 -24.90
C LYS A 615 -10.76 -32.88 -25.37
N SER A 616 -11.90 -33.51 -25.65
CA SER A 616 -13.12 -32.85 -26.14
C SER A 616 -14.32 -33.08 -25.23
N LYS A 617 -14.06 -33.44 -23.96
CA LYS A 617 -15.10 -33.75 -22.97
C LYS A 617 -16.01 -32.53 -22.78
N LYS A 618 -17.31 -32.72 -22.99
CA LYS A 618 -18.32 -31.66 -22.93
C LYS A 618 -19.67 -32.23 -22.52
N TRP A 619 -20.45 -31.43 -21.81
CA TRP A 619 -21.85 -31.68 -21.55
C TRP A 619 -22.73 -30.71 -22.30
N THR A 620 -23.85 -31.20 -22.81
CA THR A 620 -24.84 -30.39 -23.51
C THR A 620 -26.17 -30.49 -22.77
N LYS A 621 -26.82 -29.34 -22.60
CA LYS A 621 -28.15 -29.26 -22.00
C LYS A 621 -29.13 -30.08 -22.83
N VAL A 622 -29.92 -30.92 -22.18
CA VAL A 622 -30.98 -31.70 -22.83
C VAL A 622 -32.21 -30.80 -22.90
N GLU A 623 -32.50 -30.33 -24.10
CA GLU A 623 -33.64 -29.46 -24.35
C GLU A 623 -34.94 -30.25 -24.56
N ASN A 624 -36.06 -29.57 -24.35
CA ASN A 624 -37.40 -30.11 -24.53
C ASN A 624 -37.85 -30.02 -26.00
N VAL A 625 -37.03 -30.55 -26.91
CA VAL A 625 -37.30 -30.55 -28.36
C VAL A 625 -36.90 -31.92 -28.94
N ASP A 626 -37.72 -32.45 -29.85
CA ASP A 626 -37.51 -33.72 -30.58
C ASP A 626 -37.10 -34.91 -29.68
N ASN A 627 -36.09 -35.69 -30.12
CA ASN A 627 -35.50 -36.84 -29.42
C ASN A 627 -34.97 -36.50 -28.00
N GLY A 628 -34.82 -35.21 -27.66
CA GLY A 628 -34.44 -34.75 -26.32
C GLY A 628 -35.56 -34.90 -25.29
N LEU A 629 -36.83 -34.81 -25.70
CA LEU A 629 -37.97 -34.87 -24.79
C LEU A 629 -38.17 -36.26 -24.16
N GLU A 630 -38.03 -37.33 -24.95
CA GLU A 630 -38.15 -38.70 -24.43
C GLU A 630 -37.02 -39.02 -23.45
N LEU A 631 -35.79 -38.67 -23.82
CA LEU A 631 -34.61 -38.84 -22.97
C LEU A 631 -34.76 -38.03 -21.66
N LEU A 632 -35.25 -36.80 -21.73
CA LEU A 632 -35.50 -35.96 -20.56
C LEU A 632 -36.58 -36.54 -19.63
N LYS A 633 -37.65 -37.15 -20.18
CA LYS A 633 -38.66 -37.87 -19.39
C LYS A 633 -38.04 -39.04 -18.64
N LYS A 634 -37.17 -39.83 -19.30
CA LYS A 634 -36.44 -40.93 -18.66
C LYS A 634 -35.51 -40.43 -17.55
N MET A 635 -34.75 -39.37 -17.79
CA MET A 635 -33.83 -38.74 -16.80
C MET A 635 -34.55 -38.21 -15.55
N LYS A 636 -35.77 -37.68 -15.71
CA LYS A 636 -36.59 -37.17 -14.60
C LYS A 636 -37.27 -38.28 -13.79
N SER A 637 -37.49 -39.44 -14.40
CA SER A 637 -38.13 -40.58 -13.74
C SER A 637 -37.15 -41.29 -12.81
N ARG A 638 -37.56 -41.51 -11.56
CA ARG A 638 -36.78 -42.30 -10.60
C ARG A 638 -36.56 -43.74 -11.08
N ASP A 639 -37.50 -44.28 -11.82
CA ASP A 639 -37.50 -45.66 -12.27
C ASP A 639 -36.76 -45.85 -13.60
N ASN A 640 -36.68 -44.80 -14.44
CA ASN A 640 -36.11 -44.88 -15.79
C ASN A 640 -34.80 -44.12 -15.98
N VAL A 641 -34.26 -43.48 -14.94
CA VAL A 641 -32.99 -42.73 -15.03
C VAL A 641 -31.83 -43.62 -15.49
N GLU A 642 -31.79 -44.89 -15.07
CA GLU A 642 -30.75 -45.83 -15.52
C GLU A 642 -30.87 -46.18 -17.00
N GLY A 643 -32.10 -46.26 -17.53
CA GLY A 643 -32.31 -46.42 -18.97
C GLY A 643 -31.75 -45.25 -19.79
N ALA A 644 -31.94 -44.01 -19.31
CA ALA A 644 -31.33 -42.83 -19.93
C ALA A 644 -29.80 -42.86 -19.85
N LEU A 645 -29.24 -43.26 -18.71
CA LEU A 645 -27.79 -43.37 -18.52
C LEU A 645 -27.18 -44.44 -19.44
N TYR A 646 -27.89 -45.56 -19.62
CA TYR A 646 -27.52 -46.63 -20.55
C TYR A 646 -27.50 -46.14 -21.99
N GLU A 647 -28.55 -45.43 -22.43
CA GLU A 647 -28.63 -44.83 -23.77
C GLU A 647 -27.48 -43.85 -24.02
N ILE A 648 -27.16 -42.97 -23.06
CA ILE A 648 -26.02 -42.04 -23.17
C ILE A 648 -24.71 -42.83 -23.32
N ARG A 649 -24.44 -43.78 -22.42
CA ARG A 649 -23.20 -44.56 -22.43
C ARG A 649 -23.02 -45.29 -23.76
N ASN A 650 -24.08 -45.95 -24.24
CA ASN A 650 -24.05 -46.72 -25.48
C ASN A 650 -23.88 -45.82 -26.71
N SER A 651 -24.54 -44.66 -26.74
CA SER A 651 -24.38 -43.69 -27.85
C SER A 651 -22.94 -43.16 -27.98
N LEU A 652 -22.18 -43.16 -26.88
CA LEU A 652 -20.78 -42.78 -26.85
C LEU A 652 -19.84 -43.98 -27.00
N GLU A 653 -20.37 -45.20 -27.11
CA GLU A 653 -19.62 -46.46 -27.15
C GLU A 653 -18.58 -46.54 -26.02
N ILE A 654 -18.99 -46.20 -24.79
CA ILE A 654 -18.15 -46.33 -23.59
C ILE A 654 -18.24 -47.78 -23.09
N ILE A 655 -17.10 -48.46 -23.04
CA ILE A 655 -16.98 -49.86 -22.62
C ILE A 655 -16.00 -49.94 -21.45
N PHE A 656 -16.37 -50.65 -20.39
CA PHE A 656 -15.51 -50.89 -19.23
C PHE A 656 -14.84 -52.26 -19.36
N LYS A 657 -13.52 -52.31 -19.16
CA LYS A 657 -12.75 -53.56 -19.18
C LYS A 657 -12.54 -54.06 -17.76
N SER A 658 -12.66 -55.37 -17.55
CA SER A 658 -12.30 -56.00 -16.28
C SER A 658 -10.78 -56.13 -16.19
N ASP A 659 -10.13 -55.27 -15.40
CA ASP A 659 -8.80 -55.57 -14.83
C ASP A 659 -9.02 -56.26 -13.48
N GLN A 660 -8.35 -57.40 -13.24
CA GLN A 660 -8.43 -58.16 -11.98
C GLN A 660 -8.07 -57.32 -10.73
N LYS A 661 -7.50 -56.12 -10.90
CA LYS A 661 -7.17 -55.19 -9.82
C LYS A 661 -8.18 -54.06 -9.59
N GLN A 662 -9.11 -53.81 -10.51
CA GLN A 662 -10.05 -52.68 -10.42
C GLN A 662 -11.38 -53.12 -9.79
N LYS A 663 -11.69 -52.56 -8.63
CA LYS A 663 -12.94 -52.86 -7.91
C LYS A 663 -14.07 -51.93 -8.36
N PRO A 664 -15.29 -52.46 -8.54
CA PRO A 664 -16.45 -51.63 -8.81
C PRO A 664 -16.72 -50.64 -7.68
N LEU A 665 -17.46 -49.57 -7.98
CA LEU A 665 -17.84 -48.54 -7.01
C LEU A 665 -18.67 -49.13 -5.85
N PHE A 666 -19.53 -50.13 -6.13
CA PHE A 666 -20.33 -50.89 -5.16
C PHE A 666 -20.63 -52.31 -5.68
N ASP A 667 -21.35 -53.13 -4.89
CA ASP A 667 -21.75 -54.50 -5.24
C ASP A 667 -22.54 -54.56 -6.57
N PRO A 668 -22.06 -55.29 -7.61
CA PRO A 668 -22.71 -55.37 -8.91
C PRO A 668 -23.91 -56.34 -8.98
N VAL A 669 -24.32 -57.01 -7.88
CA VAL A 669 -25.33 -58.10 -7.88
C VAL A 669 -26.64 -57.78 -8.64
N ASN A 670 -27.07 -56.51 -8.69
CA ASN A 670 -28.29 -56.12 -9.41
C ASN A 670 -28.04 -55.41 -10.74
N CYS A 671 -26.77 -55.24 -11.15
CA CYS A 671 -26.48 -54.64 -12.44
C CYS A 671 -26.64 -55.67 -13.56
N LYS A 672 -27.54 -55.39 -14.51
CA LYS A 672 -27.86 -56.25 -15.66
C LYS A 672 -27.28 -55.73 -16.98
N GLU A 673 -26.36 -54.77 -16.92
CA GLU A 673 -25.73 -54.24 -18.12
C GLU A 673 -24.51 -55.09 -18.51
N ASP A 674 -24.62 -55.83 -19.61
CA ASP A 674 -23.58 -56.71 -20.16
C ASP A 674 -22.41 -55.95 -20.81
N SER A 675 -21.79 -54.99 -20.10
CA SER A 675 -20.71 -54.17 -20.66
C SER A 675 -19.29 -54.68 -20.37
N ILE A 676 -19.13 -55.82 -19.67
CA ILE A 676 -17.80 -56.42 -19.45
C ILE A 676 -17.48 -57.35 -20.63
N SER A 677 -16.70 -56.84 -21.59
CA SER A 677 -16.14 -57.70 -22.64
C SER A 677 -15.02 -58.58 -22.07
N TRP A 678 -15.19 -59.91 -22.14
CA TRP A 678 -14.22 -60.93 -21.73
C TRP A 678 -13.12 -61.21 -22.77
N VAL A 679 -12.91 -60.34 -23.74
CA VAL A 679 -12.00 -60.61 -24.86
C VAL A 679 -10.59 -60.08 -24.58
N ALA A 680 -9.66 -61.01 -24.35
CA ALA A 680 -8.23 -60.71 -24.28
C ALA A 680 -7.68 -60.35 -25.68
N ILE A 681 -7.41 -59.06 -25.92
CA ILE A 681 -6.44 -58.64 -26.94
C ILE A 681 -5.58 -57.52 -26.32
N VAL A 682 -4.31 -57.87 -26.12
CA VAL A 682 -3.23 -56.97 -25.72
C VAL A 682 -2.96 -56.01 -26.88
N ALA A 683 -3.27 -54.73 -26.70
CA ALA A 683 -2.60 -53.65 -27.38
C ALA A 683 -2.23 -52.63 -26.29
N SER A 684 -0.99 -52.76 -25.85
CA SER A 684 -0.28 -51.93 -24.90
C SER A 684 -0.37 -50.44 -25.27
N PHE A 685 -1.09 -49.67 -24.46
CA PHE A 685 -0.70 -48.29 -24.19
C PHE A 685 -0.09 -48.25 -22.80
N GLY A 686 1.09 -47.66 -22.73
CA GLY A 686 2.13 -47.96 -21.75
C GLY A 686 1.73 -47.80 -20.28
N ALA A 687 2.34 -48.67 -19.49
CA ALA A 687 2.36 -48.65 -18.05
C ALA A 687 2.80 -47.30 -17.48
N LEU A 688 1.84 -46.47 -17.04
CA LEU A 688 2.00 -45.40 -16.05
C LEU A 688 0.61 -45.13 -15.41
N GLY A 689 -0.07 -46.18 -14.95
CA GLY A 689 -1.48 -46.11 -14.54
C GLY A 689 -1.78 -46.18 -13.04
N ILE A 690 -0.78 -46.38 -12.17
CA ILE A 690 -1.03 -46.69 -10.74
C ILE A 690 -0.78 -45.50 -9.78
N SER A 691 -0.44 -44.29 -10.25
CA SER A 691 -0.10 -43.19 -9.31
C SER A 691 -0.49 -41.76 -9.72
N CYS A 692 -1.46 -41.55 -10.62
CA CYS A 692 -1.69 -40.20 -11.17
C CYS A 692 -2.79 -39.38 -10.46
N CYS A 693 -3.79 -40.00 -9.82
CA CYS A 693 -4.79 -39.26 -9.03
C CYS A 693 -4.22 -38.71 -7.72
N LEU A 694 -3.18 -39.34 -7.16
CA LEU A 694 -2.44 -38.83 -6.01
C LEU A 694 -1.40 -37.75 -6.39
N ALA A 695 -0.83 -37.78 -7.59
CA ALA A 695 0.21 -36.84 -8.04
C ALA A 695 -0.36 -35.45 -8.40
N ALA A 696 -1.48 -35.39 -9.13
CA ALA A 696 -2.16 -34.12 -9.39
C ALA A 696 -2.75 -33.54 -8.09
N TYR A 697 -3.26 -34.38 -7.19
CA TYR A 697 -3.71 -33.98 -5.86
C TYR A 697 -2.57 -33.55 -4.94
N SER A 698 -1.37 -34.12 -5.04
CA SER A 698 -0.23 -33.70 -4.21
C SER A 698 0.35 -32.38 -4.69
N VAL A 699 0.51 -32.12 -6.00
CA VAL A 699 0.93 -30.79 -6.46
C VAL A 699 -0.14 -29.72 -6.17
N TYR A 700 -1.43 -30.07 -6.30
CA TYR A 700 -2.56 -29.19 -5.96
C TYR A 700 -2.76 -29.00 -4.43
N SER A 701 -2.50 -30.03 -3.61
CA SER A 701 -2.64 -29.98 -2.13
C SER A 701 -1.38 -29.47 -1.42
N ILE A 702 -0.19 -29.63 -2.00
CA ILE A 702 1.06 -29.02 -1.52
C ILE A 702 0.94 -27.48 -1.59
N TYR A 703 0.23 -26.95 -2.60
CA TYR A 703 -0.12 -25.53 -2.67
C TYR A 703 -1.30 -25.11 -1.77
N LYS A 704 -2.23 -26.02 -1.44
CA LYS A 704 -3.46 -25.74 -0.65
C LYS A 704 -3.34 -26.05 0.85
N ASN A 705 -2.23 -26.64 1.33
CA ASN A 705 -1.98 -26.94 2.75
C ASN A 705 -0.47 -26.85 3.09
N PRO A 706 0.06 -25.67 3.46
CA PRO A 706 1.49 -25.51 3.78
C PRO A 706 1.90 -26.17 5.12
N GLY A 707 0.96 -26.52 6.00
CA GLY A 707 1.23 -27.07 7.34
C GLY A 707 1.81 -28.49 7.39
N ARG A 708 2.10 -29.13 6.25
CA ARG A 708 2.66 -30.50 6.22
C ARG A 708 4.16 -30.58 5.86
N LEU A 709 4.83 -29.45 5.70
CA LEU A 709 6.26 -29.40 5.34
C LEU A 709 7.24 -29.59 6.51
N GLN A 710 6.79 -29.63 7.77
CA GLN A 710 7.70 -29.82 8.92
C GLN A 710 7.98 -31.29 9.32
N HIS A 711 7.36 -32.29 8.68
CA HIS A 711 7.56 -33.70 9.05
C HIS A 711 8.13 -34.61 7.94
N LEU A 712 8.46 -34.07 6.77
CA LEU A 712 8.98 -34.85 5.63
C LEU A 712 10.45 -34.56 5.26
N SER A 713 11.14 -33.66 5.97
CA SER A 713 12.57 -33.37 5.74
C SER A 713 13.52 -34.42 6.34
N GLY A 714 13.00 -35.52 6.90
CA GLY A 714 13.80 -36.53 7.62
C GLY A 714 13.89 -37.93 6.99
N TYR A 715 13.21 -38.19 5.86
CA TYR A 715 13.09 -39.56 5.31
C TYR A 715 13.36 -39.69 3.80
N ILE A 716 14.17 -38.79 3.23
CA ILE A 716 14.71 -38.97 1.87
C ILE A 716 16.22 -38.72 1.93
N LEU A 717 16.91 -39.67 2.56
CA LEU A 717 18.34 -39.97 2.38
C LEU A 717 18.54 -41.38 2.96
N HIS A 718 18.03 -42.39 2.23
CA HIS A 718 18.57 -43.74 2.09
C HIS A 718 17.85 -44.49 0.98
#